data_AF-A0A7S1UU09-F1
#
_entry.id   AF-A0A7S1UU09-F1
#
_cell.length_a   1.000
_cell.length_b   1.000
_cell.length_c   1.000
_cell.angle_alpha   90.00
_cell.angle_beta   90.00
_cell.angle_gamma   90.00
#
_symmetry.space_group_name_H-M   'P 1'
#
loop_
_entity.id
_entity.type
_entity.pdbx_description
1 polymer ?
#
loop_
_entity_poly.entity_id
_entity_poly.type
_entity_poly.pdbx_seq_one_letter_code
_entity_poly.pdbx_strand_id
1 'polypeptide(L)'
;EGTIDKKTIGKGMGGMIHTAWLDQGHRENARFMNQVQQLVNYWVLQHSFSIGVTDAVADVDTMKQIESTINKSKLQVLDLVRQGQRGELETQPGRTMIESFEQYVNKVLNTARDHAGKSAQSSLDETNSVKAMVTAGSKGSFINISQIIACVGQQNVEGKRIPYGFKRRTLPHFSKDDLGPESRGFVENSYLRGLSPQEFFFHAMGGREGLIDTACKTAETGYIQRRLVKAMETVMARYDGTLRTSGGQIVQFLYGEDGMDAVWIEKQNFDSLTLAKTEFEKRFVMNVSDADFGYDDQNIPFLEPEVIDDCRNDPEVQIMLDRECETLRADQKVLRVVMACREAGRESDEASYAPGNLKRVVSNAVRQFGIDKGQPSDLHPKAVLERVQGLLDRLVVVVGGDPLSIEAQNNATINYKILIRSYLATKRVLKDFRLSEAALNWVLGEIETRFFKAKVNPGEMAGVLAAQSIGEPATQMTLNTFHYAGVSAKNVTLGVPRLKEIINVAKHPKTPGLTIYLEEDVSGDQDIAKLVHSLLEYTVLGDVVKLTEIYYDPDIKETIVEKDREFVKDYYDLSDATEEDLRRLSPWCLRIELNPSVFFDKKMKMNEIVREVNNEYGGDLNVIVTDDNADELVVRVRIVNDVPQGMGQVDDDGNPIQSEDVGQEDDVFLKRLEKSMLSSLKLRGIDHVKKVFMRNAKRTTWDDESGFGVKDEWILETDGTNLMSVLGVDYVDATRTVCNDIVEVFQVLGIEGVRGAILRELRNVISFDGSYVNYRHLACLVDVMTMQGHLMAIDRHGINRVESGPLLRSSFEETVDMLMDAATYAEEEILKGVTENIMLGQLARVGTGNMDLLLDEQKVVRDAVEVVVDEFGPGSDSDVGGLGTAGGAGSATPYAATPFASSPMVSGGAEMSPFVGGGGGFSPATSFSPSYSPSYAPGARSSSYNPTSGSYGSAASPQYSPSSPSYSPTSPQYSPTSPAYSPTSPQYSPTSPAYSPTSPAYSPTSPQYSPTSPAYSPTSPAYSPTSPTYNPSSPNYSPSSGSYSPGSYSPTSPAYSPTSPAYSPTSPAYSPTSPAYSPTSPAYSPTSPAYSPTNAPGQNDDSL
;
A
#
# COMPACT_ATOMS: atom_id res chain seq x y z
N GLU A 1 -37.93 0.53 2.63
CA GLU A 1 -38.03 0.44 1.15
C GLU A 1 -36.67 0.83 0.55
N GLY A 2 -36.41 0.50 -0.72
CA GLY A 2 -35.14 0.83 -1.39
C GLY A 2 -34.82 -0.09 -2.56
N THR A 3 -33.97 0.37 -3.48
CA THR A 3 -33.52 -0.37 -4.67
C THR A 3 -32.35 -1.29 -4.33
N ILE A 4 -32.36 -2.53 -4.83
CA ILE A 4 -31.25 -3.47 -4.66
C ILE A 4 -30.12 -3.10 -5.62
N ASP A 5 -28.97 -2.70 -5.07
CA ASP A 5 -27.78 -2.24 -5.78
C ASP A 5 -26.52 -3.02 -5.38
N LYS A 6 -25.34 -2.62 -5.90
CA LYS A 6 -24.03 -3.16 -5.50
C LYS A 6 -23.76 -3.08 -4.00
N LYS A 7 -24.21 -2.03 -3.28
CA LYS A 7 -24.03 -1.91 -1.82
C LYS A 7 -24.87 -2.96 -1.09
N THR A 8 -26.06 -3.25 -1.61
CA THR A 8 -27.04 -4.17 -1.01
C THR A 8 -26.70 -5.63 -1.26
N ILE A 9 -26.39 -6.03 -2.51
CA ILE A 9 -26.19 -7.45 -2.88
C ILE A 9 -24.76 -7.79 -3.35
N GLY A 10 -23.85 -6.82 -3.43
CA GLY A 10 -22.45 -7.04 -3.81
C GLY A 10 -21.57 -7.51 -2.64
N LYS A 11 -20.24 -7.50 -2.87
CA LYS A 11 -19.21 -7.96 -1.91
C LYS A 11 -19.01 -7.07 -0.67
N GLY A 12 -19.99 -6.26 -0.28
CA GLY A 12 -19.90 -5.36 0.86
C GLY A 12 -20.09 -6.10 2.20
N MET A 13 -19.27 -5.80 3.21
CA MET A 13 -19.52 -6.27 4.57
C MET A 13 -20.86 -5.73 5.07
N GLY A 14 -21.67 -6.61 5.66
CA GLY A 14 -23.06 -6.29 6.05
C GLY A 14 -24.08 -6.32 4.89
N GLY A 15 -23.65 -6.58 3.65
CA GLY A 15 -24.53 -6.81 2.51
C GLY A 15 -25.36 -8.10 2.63
N MET A 16 -26.39 -8.24 1.80
CA MET A 16 -27.39 -9.30 1.89
C MET A 16 -26.81 -10.71 1.75
N ILE A 17 -25.79 -10.90 0.91
CA ILE A 17 -25.09 -12.20 0.77
C ILE A 17 -24.29 -12.53 2.04
N HIS A 18 -23.67 -11.52 2.68
CA HIS A 18 -22.89 -11.68 3.89
C HIS A 18 -23.77 -12.05 5.10
N THR A 19 -24.89 -11.34 5.28
CA THR A 19 -25.84 -11.63 6.36
C THR A 19 -26.57 -12.95 6.17
N ALA A 20 -26.97 -13.30 4.94
CA ALA A 20 -27.54 -14.61 4.62
C ALA A 20 -26.54 -15.75 4.87
N TRP A 21 -25.26 -15.58 4.52
CA TRP A 21 -24.22 -16.57 4.79
C TRP A 21 -24.03 -16.83 6.29
N LEU A 22 -23.97 -15.79 7.11
CA LEU A 22 -23.77 -15.91 8.56
C LEU A 22 -25.00 -16.42 9.32
N ASP A 23 -26.22 -16.04 8.89
CA ASP A 23 -27.44 -16.39 9.62
C ASP A 23 -28.12 -17.69 9.11
N GLN A 24 -27.95 -18.07 7.84
CA GLN A 24 -28.57 -19.26 7.23
C GLN A 24 -27.54 -20.30 6.73
N GLY A 25 -26.26 -19.97 6.74
CA GLY A 25 -25.18 -20.86 6.31
C GLY A 25 -24.95 -20.92 4.80
N HIS A 26 -23.86 -21.59 4.42
CA HIS A 26 -23.35 -21.58 3.04
C HIS A 26 -24.30 -22.20 2.00
N ARG A 27 -25.09 -23.22 2.36
CA ARG A 27 -25.95 -23.95 1.41
C ARG A 27 -27.14 -23.12 0.94
N GLU A 28 -27.92 -22.56 1.87
CA GLU A 28 -29.07 -21.74 1.51
C GLU A 28 -28.65 -20.37 0.95
N ASN A 29 -27.50 -19.81 1.34
CA ASN A 29 -26.96 -18.62 0.66
C ASN A 29 -26.57 -18.91 -0.80
N ALA A 30 -25.92 -20.04 -1.10
CA ALA A 30 -25.62 -20.43 -2.48
C ALA A 30 -26.90 -20.68 -3.30
N ARG A 31 -27.92 -21.28 -2.68
CA ARG A 31 -29.25 -21.46 -3.28
C ARG A 31 -29.93 -20.13 -3.58
N PHE A 32 -29.91 -19.18 -2.63
CA PHE A 32 -30.42 -17.83 -2.79
C PHE A 32 -29.73 -17.09 -3.95
N MET A 33 -28.40 -17.12 -4.01
CA MET A 33 -27.63 -16.55 -5.13
C MET A 33 -28.07 -17.13 -6.48
N ASN A 34 -28.20 -18.45 -6.58
CA ASN A 34 -28.66 -19.12 -7.81
C ASN A 34 -30.10 -18.71 -8.19
N GLN A 35 -31.02 -18.63 -7.23
CA GLN A 35 -32.41 -18.23 -7.46
C GLN A 35 -32.52 -16.77 -7.91
N VAL A 36 -31.79 -15.85 -7.27
CA VAL A 36 -31.74 -14.44 -7.68
C VAL A 36 -31.16 -14.30 -9.09
N GLN A 37 -30.07 -14.99 -9.40
CA GLN A 37 -29.49 -14.98 -10.75
C GLN A 37 -30.47 -15.52 -11.80
N GLN A 38 -31.15 -16.64 -11.54
CA GLN A 38 -32.14 -17.19 -12.47
C GLN A 38 -33.31 -16.22 -12.71
N LEU A 39 -33.87 -15.62 -11.65
CA LEU A 39 -34.98 -14.67 -11.73
C LEU A 39 -34.58 -13.39 -12.48
N VAL A 40 -33.44 -12.79 -12.12
CA VAL A 40 -32.96 -11.54 -12.73
C VAL A 40 -32.55 -11.77 -14.18
N ASN A 41 -31.83 -12.85 -14.50
CA ASN A 41 -31.45 -13.15 -15.89
C ASN A 41 -32.67 -13.43 -16.78
N TYR A 42 -33.72 -14.07 -16.25
CA TYR A 42 -34.98 -14.27 -16.97
C TYR A 42 -35.72 -12.95 -17.20
N TRP A 43 -35.77 -12.07 -16.20
CA TRP A 43 -36.36 -10.73 -16.32
C TRP A 43 -35.60 -9.85 -17.34
N VAL A 44 -34.26 -9.84 -17.29
CA VAL A 44 -33.39 -9.14 -18.26
C VAL A 44 -33.57 -9.70 -19.67
N LEU A 45 -33.74 -11.02 -19.83
CA LEU A 45 -34.01 -11.63 -21.15
C LEU A 45 -35.34 -11.14 -21.76
N GLN A 46 -36.34 -10.84 -20.93
CA GLN A 46 -37.63 -10.30 -21.41
C GLN A 46 -37.58 -8.79 -21.69
N HIS A 47 -36.97 -8.00 -20.80
CA HIS A 47 -36.96 -6.54 -20.91
C HIS A 47 -35.87 -6.04 -21.87
N SER A 48 -34.80 -6.81 -22.02
CA SER A 48 -33.53 -6.42 -22.66
C SER A 48 -32.85 -5.22 -21.99
N PHE A 49 -31.52 -5.17 -22.11
CA PHE A 49 -30.72 -4.02 -21.70
C PHE A 49 -29.62 -3.79 -22.73
N SER A 50 -29.44 -2.54 -23.16
CA SER A 50 -28.53 -2.18 -24.24
C SER A 50 -27.95 -0.78 -24.01
N ILE A 51 -26.79 -0.53 -24.60
CA ILE A 51 -26.10 0.78 -24.60
C ILE A 51 -25.83 1.19 -26.05
N GLY A 52 -26.17 2.44 -26.39
CA GLY A 52 -25.92 3.05 -27.68
C GLY A 52 -25.06 4.32 -27.58
N VAL A 53 -24.62 4.83 -28.73
CA VAL A 53 -23.91 6.13 -28.81
C VAL A 53 -24.80 7.28 -28.34
N THR A 54 -26.13 7.15 -28.50
CA THR A 54 -27.14 8.08 -27.97
C THR A 54 -27.03 8.29 -26.46
N ASP A 55 -26.63 7.27 -25.69
CA ASP A 55 -26.53 7.35 -24.24
C ASP A 55 -25.31 8.18 -23.77
N ALA A 56 -24.41 8.50 -24.69
CA ALA A 56 -23.26 9.39 -24.48
C ALA A 56 -23.53 10.84 -24.93
N VAL A 57 -24.66 11.13 -25.58
CA VAL A 57 -24.98 12.48 -26.07
C VAL A 57 -25.65 13.28 -24.97
N ALA A 58 -24.94 14.28 -24.44
CA ALA A 58 -25.56 15.32 -23.60
C ALA A 58 -26.26 16.40 -24.46
N ASP A 59 -27.18 17.11 -23.82
CA ASP A 59 -27.91 18.24 -24.38
C ASP A 59 -27.00 19.42 -24.75
N VAL A 60 -27.46 20.21 -25.73
CA VAL A 60 -26.68 21.29 -26.35
C VAL A 60 -26.32 22.40 -25.35
N ASP A 61 -27.16 22.66 -24.34
CA ASP A 61 -26.91 23.72 -23.37
C ASP A 61 -25.94 23.29 -22.26
N THR A 62 -26.01 22.03 -21.80
CA THR A 62 -24.96 21.44 -20.95
C THR A 62 -23.62 21.36 -21.68
N MET A 63 -23.59 21.07 -22.99
CA MET A 63 -22.34 21.12 -23.75
C MET A 63 -21.74 22.53 -23.84
N LYS A 64 -22.57 23.59 -24.00
CA LYS A 64 -22.10 24.99 -23.87
C LYS A 64 -21.59 25.30 -22.46
N GLN A 65 -22.23 24.78 -21.41
CA GLN A 65 -21.80 24.95 -20.03
C GLN A 65 -20.45 24.27 -19.76
N ILE A 66 -20.23 23.07 -20.33
CA ILE A 66 -18.95 22.34 -20.29
C ILE A 66 -17.86 23.15 -21.00
N GLU A 67 -18.09 23.63 -22.22
CA GLU A 67 -17.15 24.47 -22.96
C GLU A 67 -16.83 25.78 -22.22
N SER A 68 -17.84 26.44 -21.66
CA SER A 68 -17.67 27.65 -20.84
C SER A 68 -16.81 27.38 -19.60
N THR A 69 -17.02 26.24 -18.93
CA THR A 69 -16.23 25.80 -17.77
C THR A 69 -14.78 25.54 -18.14
N ILE A 70 -14.53 24.79 -19.22
CA ILE A 70 -13.18 24.48 -19.71
C ILE A 70 -12.45 25.77 -20.13
N ASN A 71 -13.09 26.65 -20.91
CA ASN A 71 -12.49 27.91 -21.36
C ASN A 71 -12.17 28.85 -20.18
N LYS A 72 -13.05 28.93 -19.17
CA LYS A 72 -12.78 29.68 -17.94
C LYS A 72 -11.53 29.14 -17.22
N SER A 73 -11.35 27.82 -17.16
CA SER A 73 -10.16 27.21 -16.56
C SER A 73 -8.89 27.34 -17.41
N LYS A 74 -8.97 27.30 -18.75
CA LYS A 74 -7.85 27.68 -19.63
C LYS A 74 -7.39 29.12 -19.34
N LEU A 75 -8.31 30.06 -19.20
CA LEU A 75 -8.01 31.47 -18.86
C LEU A 75 -7.36 31.62 -17.47
N GLN A 76 -7.81 30.85 -16.47
CA GLN A 76 -7.17 30.83 -15.14
C GLN A 76 -5.73 30.30 -15.20
N VAL A 77 -5.45 29.25 -15.98
CA VAL A 77 -4.09 28.74 -16.18
C VAL A 77 -3.20 29.76 -16.92
N LEU A 78 -3.74 30.48 -17.90
CA LEU A 78 -3.02 31.57 -18.58
C LEU A 78 -2.69 32.75 -17.66
N ASP A 79 -3.53 33.03 -16.66
CA ASP A 79 -3.21 34.06 -15.66
C ASP A 79 -2.16 33.58 -14.65
N LEU A 80 -2.21 32.31 -14.20
CA LEU A 80 -1.13 31.72 -13.39
C LEU A 80 0.22 31.72 -14.14
N VAL A 81 0.22 31.47 -15.45
CA VAL A 81 1.43 31.59 -16.29
C VAL A 81 1.94 33.04 -16.30
N ARG A 82 1.04 34.03 -16.43
CA ARG A 82 1.38 35.46 -16.42
C ARG A 82 1.96 35.91 -15.07
N GLN A 83 1.35 35.50 -13.97
CA GLN A 83 1.82 35.78 -12.61
C GLN A 83 3.23 35.19 -12.40
N GLY A 84 3.43 33.92 -12.77
CA GLY A 84 4.75 33.27 -12.72
C GLY A 84 5.81 33.96 -13.59
N GLN A 85 5.46 34.38 -14.81
CA GLN A 85 6.35 35.13 -15.71
C GLN A 85 6.76 36.52 -15.18
N ARG A 86 6.00 37.09 -14.23
CA ARG A 86 6.30 38.37 -13.59
C ARG A 86 6.97 38.24 -12.22
N GLY A 87 7.05 37.04 -11.66
CA GLY A 87 7.43 36.82 -10.27
C GLY A 87 6.33 37.17 -9.26
N GLU A 88 5.09 37.40 -9.70
CA GLU A 88 3.92 37.71 -8.86
C GLU A 88 3.29 36.46 -8.21
N LEU A 89 3.82 35.26 -8.50
CA LEU A 89 3.25 34.00 -8.02
C LEU A 89 3.81 33.61 -6.63
N GLU A 90 2.93 33.56 -5.64
CA GLU A 90 3.23 33.06 -4.29
C GLU A 90 3.77 31.61 -4.31
N THR A 91 4.94 31.40 -3.72
CA THR A 91 5.56 30.09 -3.56
C THR A 91 5.06 29.40 -2.29
N GLN A 92 4.71 28.12 -2.37
CA GLN A 92 4.37 27.36 -1.16
C GLN A 92 5.63 27.04 -0.34
N PRO A 93 5.54 27.00 1.01
CA PRO A 93 6.68 26.67 1.87
C PRO A 93 7.39 25.38 1.46
N GLY A 94 8.73 25.43 1.42
CA GLY A 94 9.60 24.32 1.03
C GLY A 94 9.59 23.93 -0.46
N ARG A 95 8.76 24.57 -1.31
CA ARG A 95 8.59 24.26 -2.75
C ARG A 95 9.16 25.36 -3.63
N THR A 96 9.70 25.01 -4.79
CA THR A 96 10.11 26.00 -5.79
C THR A 96 8.89 26.70 -6.42
N MET A 97 9.11 27.86 -7.07
CA MET A 97 8.08 28.54 -7.87
C MET A 97 7.50 27.62 -8.96
N ILE A 98 8.32 26.80 -9.61
CA ILE A 98 7.90 25.91 -10.70
C ILE A 98 7.02 24.77 -10.16
N GLU A 99 7.36 24.18 -9.02
CA GLU A 99 6.55 23.13 -8.38
C GLU A 99 5.23 23.68 -7.84
N SER A 100 5.25 24.89 -7.26
CA SER A 100 4.06 25.62 -6.82
C SER A 100 3.13 25.89 -8.01
N PHE A 101 3.66 26.46 -9.09
CA PHE A 101 2.95 26.70 -10.36
C PHE A 101 2.31 25.42 -10.92
N GLU A 102 3.09 24.34 -11.08
CA GLU A 102 2.59 23.07 -11.61
C GLU A 102 1.47 22.49 -10.73
N GLN A 103 1.56 22.59 -9.41
CA GLN A 103 0.49 22.14 -8.52
C GLN A 103 -0.78 22.99 -8.64
N TYR A 104 -0.67 24.32 -8.68
CA TYR A 104 -1.83 25.21 -8.88
C TYR A 104 -2.53 24.92 -10.21
N VAL A 105 -1.77 24.74 -11.30
CA VAL A 105 -2.32 24.41 -12.62
C VAL A 105 -3.01 23.03 -12.62
N ASN A 106 -2.39 21.99 -12.04
CA ASN A 106 -3.03 20.68 -11.91
C ASN A 106 -4.31 20.73 -11.07
N LYS A 107 -4.33 21.51 -9.98
CA LYS A 107 -5.52 21.73 -9.15
C LYS A 107 -6.66 22.36 -9.95
N VAL A 108 -6.38 23.40 -10.74
CA VAL A 108 -7.37 24.07 -11.61
C VAL A 108 -7.91 23.11 -12.67
N LEU A 109 -7.03 22.39 -13.39
CA LEU A 109 -7.44 21.51 -14.50
C LEU A 109 -8.22 20.26 -14.03
N ASN A 110 -7.87 19.68 -12.89
CA ASN A 110 -8.65 18.59 -12.29
C ASN A 110 -10.02 19.07 -11.79
N THR A 111 -10.09 20.25 -11.16
CA THR A 111 -11.37 20.85 -10.74
C THR A 111 -12.28 21.12 -11.95
N ALA A 112 -11.71 21.59 -13.07
CA ALA A 112 -12.43 21.83 -14.32
C ALA A 112 -13.06 20.54 -14.88
N ARG A 113 -12.28 19.45 -14.96
CA ARG A 113 -12.75 18.11 -15.37
C ARG A 113 -13.91 17.66 -14.48
N ASP A 114 -13.77 17.75 -13.17
CA ASP A 114 -14.77 17.22 -12.23
C ASP A 114 -16.06 18.06 -12.22
N HIS A 115 -15.99 19.36 -12.51
CA HIS A 115 -17.16 20.22 -12.69
C HIS A 115 -17.88 19.94 -14.02
N ALA A 116 -17.13 19.77 -15.11
CA ALA A 116 -17.67 19.40 -16.42
C ALA A 116 -18.35 18.02 -16.38
N GLY A 117 -17.71 17.03 -15.73
CA GLY A 117 -18.26 15.70 -15.51
C GLY A 117 -19.53 15.70 -14.65
N LYS A 118 -19.59 16.52 -13.59
CA LYS A 118 -20.81 16.67 -12.77
C LYS A 118 -21.96 17.27 -13.57
N SER A 119 -21.69 18.28 -14.39
CA SER A 119 -22.70 18.87 -15.29
C SER A 119 -23.26 17.80 -16.25
N ALA A 120 -22.40 17.06 -16.94
CA ALA A 120 -22.81 15.96 -17.81
C ALA A 120 -23.61 14.87 -17.07
N GLN A 121 -23.16 14.40 -15.90
CA GLN A 121 -23.90 13.39 -15.13
C GLN A 121 -25.28 13.90 -14.68
N SER A 122 -25.40 15.20 -14.37
CA SER A 122 -26.65 15.81 -13.90
C SER A 122 -27.70 16.00 -15.00
N SER A 123 -27.30 16.13 -16.28
CA SER A 123 -28.25 16.30 -17.39
C SER A 123 -28.68 14.98 -18.05
N LEU A 124 -27.96 13.88 -17.82
CA LEU A 124 -28.43 12.54 -18.18
C LEU A 124 -29.67 12.16 -17.37
N ASP A 125 -30.75 11.76 -18.05
CA ASP A 125 -31.95 11.20 -17.43
C ASP A 125 -31.68 9.86 -16.72
N GLU A 126 -32.54 9.47 -15.77
CA GLU A 126 -32.43 8.19 -15.05
C GLU A 126 -32.67 6.96 -15.93
N THR A 127 -33.39 7.09 -17.05
CA THR A 127 -33.56 6.00 -18.03
C THR A 127 -32.29 5.70 -18.86
N ASN A 128 -31.28 6.58 -18.83
CA ASN A 128 -30.04 6.43 -19.60
C ASN A 128 -29.24 5.19 -19.16
N SER A 129 -28.92 4.30 -20.11
CA SER A 129 -28.23 3.03 -19.83
C SER A 129 -26.84 3.18 -19.22
N VAL A 130 -26.08 4.22 -19.54
CA VAL A 130 -24.76 4.49 -18.92
C VAL A 130 -24.96 4.87 -17.46
N LYS A 131 -25.88 5.80 -17.18
CA LYS A 131 -26.22 6.23 -15.81
C LYS A 131 -26.76 5.04 -15.00
N ALA A 132 -27.63 4.22 -15.57
CA ALA A 132 -28.19 3.03 -14.93
C ALA A 132 -27.10 2.01 -14.51
N MET A 133 -26.14 1.70 -15.38
CA MET A 133 -25.02 0.80 -15.03
C MET A 133 -24.14 1.34 -13.89
N VAL A 134 -23.86 2.65 -13.91
CA VAL A 134 -23.04 3.31 -12.88
C VAL A 134 -23.78 3.40 -11.54
N THR A 135 -25.08 3.72 -11.55
CA THR A 135 -25.92 3.78 -10.34
C THR A 135 -26.13 2.40 -9.73
N ALA A 136 -26.37 1.36 -10.55
CA ALA A 136 -26.40 -0.03 -10.08
C ALA A 136 -25.02 -0.53 -9.60
N GLY A 137 -23.94 0.13 -10.03
CA GLY A 137 -22.55 -0.22 -9.73
C GLY A 137 -22.02 -1.45 -10.48
N SER A 138 -22.72 -1.90 -11.53
CA SER A 138 -22.39 -3.11 -12.28
C SER A 138 -21.12 -2.94 -13.13
N LYS A 139 -21.00 -1.82 -13.86
CA LYS A 139 -19.79 -1.44 -14.60
C LYS A 139 -19.71 0.07 -14.81
N GLY A 140 -18.49 0.60 -14.85
CA GLY A 140 -18.21 2.02 -15.01
C GLY A 140 -18.24 2.81 -13.70
N SER A 141 -17.96 4.11 -13.81
CA SER A 141 -17.87 5.07 -12.72
C SER A 141 -18.20 6.48 -13.21
N PHE A 142 -18.31 7.44 -12.29
CA PHE A 142 -18.43 8.86 -12.60
C PHE A 142 -17.36 9.36 -13.60
N ILE A 143 -16.10 8.92 -13.43
CA ILE A 143 -14.99 9.31 -14.30
C ILE A 143 -15.25 8.86 -15.74
N ASN A 144 -15.81 7.67 -15.94
CA ASN A 144 -16.10 7.17 -17.30
C ASN A 144 -17.17 8.02 -17.99
N ILE A 145 -18.22 8.45 -17.27
CA ILE A 145 -19.23 9.39 -17.81
C ILE A 145 -18.55 10.72 -18.20
N SER A 146 -17.72 11.28 -17.30
CA SER A 146 -16.99 12.52 -17.56
C SER A 146 -16.11 12.46 -18.82
N GLN A 147 -15.36 11.36 -19.00
CA GLN A 147 -14.42 11.23 -20.12
C GLN A 147 -15.09 10.89 -21.46
N ILE A 148 -16.19 10.14 -21.44
CA ILE A 148 -16.96 9.80 -22.65
C ILE A 148 -17.72 11.01 -23.17
N ILE A 149 -18.31 11.81 -22.28
CA ILE A 149 -19.25 12.89 -22.64
C ILE A 149 -18.58 14.27 -22.63
N ALA A 150 -17.95 14.65 -21.51
CA ALA A 150 -17.52 16.02 -21.24
C ALA A 150 -16.09 16.33 -21.70
N CYS A 151 -15.07 15.74 -21.05
CA CYS A 151 -13.65 15.88 -21.40
C CYS A 151 -12.79 14.78 -20.77
N VAL A 152 -11.74 14.34 -21.47
CA VAL A 152 -10.83 13.29 -20.97
C VAL A 152 -9.92 13.80 -19.83
N GLY A 153 -9.47 15.06 -19.90
CA GLY A 153 -8.72 15.76 -18.85
C GLY A 153 -7.19 15.72 -19.00
N GLN A 154 -6.50 16.20 -17.97
CA GLN A 154 -5.03 16.26 -17.92
C GLN A 154 -4.39 14.85 -18.02
N GLN A 155 -3.45 14.67 -18.95
CA GLN A 155 -2.60 13.49 -19.04
C GLN A 155 -1.29 13.75 -18.30
N ASN A 156 -0.92 12.83 -17.41
CA ASN A 156 0.34 12.90 -16.66
C ASN A 156 1.28 11.78 -17.09
N VAL A 157 2.57 11.98 -16.84
CA VAL A 157 3.65 10.99 -16.93
C VAL A 157 4.56 11.21 -15.72
N GLU A 158 4.91 10.15 -14.98
CA GLU A 158 5.70 10.21 -13.74
C GLU A 158 5.11 11.17 -12.69
N GLY A 159 3.77 11.26 -12.63
CA GLY A 159 3.02 12.16 -11.75
C GLY A 159 3.11 13.65 -12.10
N LYS A 160 3.69 14.02 -13.25
CA LYS A 160 3.85 15.40 -13.74
C LYS A 160 3.11 15.61 -15.06
N ARG A 161 2.79 16.86 -15.41
CA ARG A 161 2.30 17.19 -16.76
C ARG A 161 3.37 16.89 -17.83
N ILE A 162 2.94 16.45 -19.01
CA ILE A 162 3.79 15.88 -20.09
C ILE A 162 5.13 16.63 -20.26
N PRO A 163 6.29 15.99 -19.98
CA PRO A 163 7.58 16.66 -19.95
C PRO A 163 8.05 17.17 -21.33
N TYR A 164 8.98 18.14 -21.32
CA TYR A 164 9.61 18.68 -22.53
C TYR A 164 10.59 17.68 -23.16
N GLY A 165 10.07 16.73 -23.95
CA GLY A 165 10.88 15.77 -24.71
C GLY A 165 11.72 16.41 -25.85
N PHE A 166 11.42 17.65 -26.24
CA PHE A 166 12.25 18.44 -27.16
C PHE A 166 12.79 19.69 -26.45
N LYS A 167 13.82 20.32 -27.02
CA LYS A 167 14.49 21.51 -26.44
C LYS A 167 13.49 22.64 -26.10
N ARG A 168 13.13 22.72 -24.81
CA ARG A 168 12.15 23.64 -24.20
C ARG A 168 10.71 23.51 -24.75
N ARG A 169 10.26 22.33 -25.18
CA ARG A 169 8.86 22.06 -25.61
C ARG A 169 8.46 20.58 -25.63
N THR A 170 7.17 20.28 -25.59
CA THR A 170 6.61 18.91 -25.60
C THR A 170 6.58 18.27 -26.99
N LEU A 171 6.14 19.01 -28.02
CA LEU A 171 6.06 18.57 -29.42
C LEU A 171 6.65 19.63 -30.37
N PRO A 172 7.08 19.25 -31.60
CA PRO A 172 7.57 20.19 -32.59
C PRO A 172 6.53 21.22 -33.08
N HIS A 173 5.24 20.95 -32.83
CA HIS A 173 4.12 21.82 -33.18
C HIS A 173 3.93 23.00 -32.21
N PHE A 174 4.42 22.90 -30.97
CA PHE A 174 4.31 23.97 -29.98
C PHE A 174 5.52 24.92 -30.04
N SER A 175 5.29 26.14 -29.57
CA SER A 175 6.34 27.12 -29.28
C SER A 175 7.28 26.60 -28.20
N LYS A 176 8.46 27.23 -28.07
CA LYS A 176 9.32 27.01 -26.91
C LYS A 176 8.68 27.68 -25.69
N ASP A 177 8.84 27.05 -24.53
CA ASP A 177 8.42 27.56 -23.22
C ASP A 177 6.91 27.74 -23.04
N ASP A 178 6.13 27.05 -23.87
CA ASP A 178 4.68 26.98 -23.75
C ASP A 178 4.26 26.08 -22.57
N LEU A 179 3.96 26.72 -21.44
CA LEU A 179 3.46 26.10 -20.21
C LEU A 179 1.92 25.90 -20.21
N GLY A 180 1.24 26.29 -21.29
CA GLY A 180 -0.20 26.23 -21.44
C GLY A 180 -0.79 24.82 -21.33
N PRO A 181 -2.11 24.70 -21.11
CA PRO A 181 -2.75 23.40 -20.86
C PRO A 181 -2.60 22.46 -22.06
N GLU A 182 -2.82 22.95 -23.28
CA GLU A 182 -2.74 22.17 -24.53
C GLU A 182 -1.31 21.65 -24.79
N SER A 183 -0.31 22.52 -24.69
CA SER A 183 1.11 22.15 -24.82
C SER A 183 1.52 21.06 -23.83
N ARG A 184 0.99 21.11 -22.60
CA ARG A 184 1.38 20.24 -21.48
C ARG A 184 0.43 19.05 -21.27
N GLY A 185 -0.39 18.70 -22.26
CA GLY A 185 -1.17 17.45 -22.28
C GLY A 185 -2.54 17.48 -21.61
N PHE A 186 -3.19 18.64 -21.50
CA PHE A 186 -4.62 18.69 -21.19
C PHE A 186 -5.45 18.30 -22.41
N VAL A 187 -6.26 17.24 -22.28
CA VAL A 187 -7.23 16.83 -23.31
C VAL A 187 -8.59 17.45 -22.98
N GLU A 188 -8.99 18.42 -23.79
CA GLU A 188 -10.27 19.12 -23.61
C GLU A 188 -11.44 18.36 -24.25
N ASN A 189 -11.16 17.58 -25.30
CA ASN A 189 -12.18 16.81 -25.98
C ASN A 189 -12.60 15.57 -25.18
N SER A 190 -13.80 15.08 -25.46
CA SER A 190 -14.32 13.81 -24.95
C SER A 190 -14.19 12.71 -26.00
N TYR A 191 -14.28 11.43 -25.59
CA TYR A 191 -14.21 10.33 -26.54
C TYR A 191 -15.32 10.38 -27.61
N LEU A 192 -16.48 10.98 -27.31
CA LEU A 192 -17.55 11.22 -28.29
C LEU A 192 -17.19 12.28 -29.34
N ARG A 193 -16.46 13.34 -28.96
CA ARG A 193 -15.97 14.38 -29.89
C ARG A 193 -14.80 13.90 -30.75
N GLY A 194 -13.97 13.00 -30.19
CA GLY A 194 -12.70 12.59 -30.77
C GLY A 194 -11.57 13.53 -30.36
N LEU A 195 -10.36 12.98 -30.25
CA LEU A 195 -9.16 13.71 -29.82
C LEU A 195 -8.42 14.29 -31.03
N SER A 196 -7.86 15.50 -30.88
CA SER A 196 -6.90 16.05 -31.85
C SER A 196 -5.60 15.21 -31.90
N PRO A 197 -4.77 15.32 -32.96
CA PRO A 197 -3.53 14.54 -33.06
C PRO A 197 -2.55 14.75 -31.89
N GLN A 198 -2.50 15.97 -31.34
CA GLN A 198 -1.69 16.33 -30.17
C GLN A 198 -2.24 15.66 -28.90
N GLU A 199 -3.54 15.82 -28.64
CA GLU A 199 -4.23 15.18 -27.51
C GLU A 199 -4.11 13.66 -27.56
N PHE A 200 -4.29 13.05 -28.73
CA PHE A 200 -4.17 11.61 -28.94
C PHE A 200 -2.76 11.11 -28.63
N PHE A 201 -1.71 11.84 -29.04
CA PHE A 201 -0.33 11.46 -28.73
C PHE A 201 -0.02 11.57 -27.23
N PHE A 202 -0.47 12.63 -26.57
CA PHE A 202 -0.31 12.80 -25.11
C PHE A 202 -1.11 11.76 -24.30
N HIS A 203 -2.31 11.41 -24.76
CA HIS A 203 -3.12 10.34 -24.19
C HIS A 203 -2.46 8.96 -24.38
N ALA A 204 -1.87 8.71 -25.56
CA ALA A 204 -1.08 7.50 -25.83
C ALA A 204 0.19 7.42 -24.96
N MET A 205 0.82 8.56 -24.61
CA MET A 205 1.94 8.59 -23.66
C MET A 205 1.52 8.15 -22.25
N GLY A 206 0.46 8.76 -21.67
CA GLY A 206 -0.05 8.35 -20.35
C GLY A 206 -0.58 6.92 -20.33
N GLY A 207 -1.28 6.49 -21.38
CA GLY A 207 -1.71 5.10 -21.54
C GLY A 207 -0.53 4.11 -21.66
N ARG A 208 0.60 4.53 -22.23
CA ARG A 208 1.80 3.70 -22.34
C ARG A 208 2.50 3.52 -21.00
N GLU A 209 2.53 4.53 -20.14
CA GLU A 209 3.03 4.41 -18.76
C GLU A 209 2.26 3.33 -18.00
N GLY A 210 0.93 3.43 -17.96
CA GLY A 210 0.08 2.46 -17.27
C GLY A 210 0.23 1.01 -17.77
N LEU A 211 0.43 0.82 -19.09
CA LEU A 211 0.70 -0.50 -19.67
C LEU A 211 2.05 -1.09 -19.25
N ILE A 212 3.11 -0.26 -19.23
CA ILE A 212 4.45 -0.69 -18.81
C ILE A 212 4.44 -1.02 -17.30
N ASP A 213 3.86 -0.14 -16.50
CA ASP A 213 3.76 -0.29 -15.06
C ASP A 213 2.97 -1.53 -14.64
N THR A 214 1.83 -1.81 -15.30
CA THR A 214 1.06 -3.04 -15.09
C THR A 214 1.92 -4.29 -15.31
N ALA A 215 2.73 -4.31 -16.37
CA ALA A 215 3.60 -5.44 -16.68
C ALA A 215 4.72 -5.60 -15.64
N CYS A 216 5.40 -4.50 -15.27
CA CYS A 216 6.47 -4.51 -14.27
C CYS A 216 5.96 -4.93 -12.88
N LYS A 217 4.89 -4.28 -12.39
CA LYS A 217 4.35 -4.55 -11.04
C LYS A 217 3.72 -5.94 -10.92
N THR A 218 3.21 -6.54 -12.00
CA THR A 218 2.72 -7.94 -11.99
C THR A 218 3.85 -8.92 -11.64
N ALA A 219 5.05 -8.71 -12.19
CA ALA A 219 6.21 -9.53 -11.86
C ALA A 219 6.69 -9.31 -10.41
N GLU A 220 6.75 -8.05 -9.96
CA GLU A 220 7.17 -7.73 -8.58
C GLU A 220 6.19 -8.26 -7.52
N THR A 221 4.88 -8.10 -7.73
CA THR A 221 3.86 -8.53 -6.76
C THR A 221 3.75 -10.05 -6.67
N GLY A 222 3.84 -10.78 -7.79
CA GLY A 222 3.93 -12.24 -7.76
C GLY A 222 5.16 -12.78 -7.01
N TYR A 223 6.29 -12.07 -7.08
CA TYR A 223 7.48 -12.39 -6.32
C TYR A 223 7.35 -12.05 -4.82
N ILE A 224 6.73 -10.91 -4.47
CA ILE A 224 6.39 -10.56 -3.08
C ILE A 224 5.44 -11.60 -2.47
N GLN A 225 4.40 -12.03 -3.20
CA GLN A 225 3.49 -13.10 -2.78
C GLN A 225 4.24 -14.40 -2.47
N ARG A 226 5.17 -14.83 -3.35
CA ARG A 226 6.00 -16.02 -3.12
C ARG A 226 6.85 -15.90 -1.84
N ARG A 227 7.46 -14.74 -1.61
CA ARG A 227 8.31 -14.45 -0.43
C ARG A 227 7.51 -14.46 0.87
N LEU A 228 6.36 -13.78 0.90
CA LEU A 228 5.44 -13.76 2.04
C LEU A 228 4.97 -15.18 2.42
N VAL A 229 4.58 -15.98 1.43
CA VAL A 229 4.20 -17.39 1.67
C VAL A 229 5.39 -18.18 2.23
N LYS A 230 6.57 -18.08 1.61
CA LYS A 230 7.75 -18.87 2.03
C LYS A 230 8.26 -18.55 3.44
N ALA A 231 8.14 -17.30 3.90
CA ALA A 231 8.47 -16.95 5.28
C ALA A 231 7.45 -17.44 6.31
N MET A 232 6.17 -17.57 5.94
CA MET A 232 5.07 -17.86 6.88
C MET A 232 4.44 -19.25 6.70
N GLU A 233 4.94 -20.09 5.79
CA GLU A 233 4.36 -21.41 5.49
C GLU A 233 4.42 -22.43 6.63
N THR A 234 5.22 -22.18 7.67
CA THR A 234 5.30 -23.04 8.87
C THR A 234 4.43 -22.56 10.03
N VAL A 235 3.78 -21.41 9.89
CA VAL A 235 3.06 -20.71 10.98
C VAL A 235 1.60 -21.14 11.02
N MET A 236 1.23 -21.88 12.07
CA MET A 236 -0.06 -22.56 12.21
C MET A 236 -0.64 -22.40 13.62
N ALA A 237 -1.97 -22.30 13.71
CA ALA A 237 -2.69 -22.30 14.98
C ALA A 237 -2.65 -23.70 15.64
N ARG A 238 -2.32 -23.77 16.93
CA ARG A 238 -2.18 -25.02 17.69
C ARG A 238 -3.38 -25.24 18.63
N TYR A 239 -3.49 -26.44 19.21
CA TYR A 239 -4.63 -26.85 20.05
C TYR A 239 -4.76 -26.08 21.37
N ASP A 240 -3.72 -25.36 21.79
CA ASP A 240 -3.70 -24.44 22.93
C ASP A 240 -4.15 -23.00 22.56
N GLY A 241 -4.49 -22.74 21.29
CA GLY A 241 -4.85 -21.42 20.77
C GLY A 241 -3.64 -20.56 20.36
N THR A 242 -2.40 -21.00 20.64
CA THR A 242 -1.18 -20.28 20.27
C THR A 242 -0.91 -20.38 18.77
N LEU A 243 -0.25 -19.37 18.22
CA LEU A 243 0.28 -19.39 16.85
C LEU A 243 1.76 -19.77 16.92
N ARG A 244 2.17 -20.85 16.24
CA ARG A 244 3.56 -21.36 16.33
C ARG A 244 4.14 -21.76 14.97
N THR A 245 5.47 -21.68 14.86
CA THR A 245 6.25 -22.22 13.72
C THR A 245 6.28 -23.76 13.73
N SER A 246 6.95 -24.39 12.75
CA SER A 246 7.23 -25.83 12.74
C SER A 246 8.21 -26.26 13.85
N GLY A 247 9.16 -25.39 14.22
CA GLY A 247 10.08 -25.59 15.34
C GLY A 247 9.41 -25.52 16.72
N GLY A 248 8.19 -25.00 16.80
CA GLY A 248 7.44 -24.85 18.06
C GLY A 248 7.68 -23.54 18.81
N GLN A 249 8.48 -22.63 18.24
CA GLN A 249 8.60 -21.24 18.66
C GLN A 249 7.22 -20.56 18.56
N ILE A 250 6.85 -19.76 19.56
CA ILE A 250 5.58 -19.04 19.60
C ILE A 250 5.74 -17.71 18.85
N VAL A 251 4.83 -17.46 17.91
CA VAL A 251 4.72 -16.20 17.16
C VAL A 251 3.70 -15.28 17.84
N GLN A 252 2.56 -15.83 18.26
CA GLN A 252 1.53 -15.14 19.05
C GLN A 252 1.03 -16.07 20.15
N PHE A 253 0.85 -15.56 21.37
CA PHE A 253 0.23 -16.32 22.46
C PHE A 253 -1.23 -16.69 22.16
N LEU A 254 -1.91 -15.90 21.33
CA LEU A 254 -3.26 -16.15 20.86
C LEU A 254 -3.41 -15.60 19.44
N TYR A 255 -3.96 -16.40 18.51
CA TYR A 255 -4.08 -15.99 17.11
C TYR A 255 -4.86 -14.69 16.93
N GLY A 256 -4.21 -13.69 16.33
CA GLY A 256 -4.80 -12.37 16.09
C GLY A 256 -5.17 -11.60 17.36
N GLU A 257 -4.55 -11.93 18.50
CA GLU A 257 -4.76 -11.35 19.83
C GLU A 257 -6.15 -11.59 20.45
N ASP A 258 -7.13 -12.10 19.70
CA ASP A 258 -8.50 -12.41 20.15
C ASP A 258 -8.87 -13.92 20.10
N GLY A 259 -8.09 -14.74 19.40
CA GLY A 259 -8.33 -16.18 19.25
C GLY A 259 -9.46 -16.53 18.28
N MET A 260 -9.90 -15.55 17.48
CA MET A 260 -11.02 -15.68 16.54
C MET A 260 -10.56 -15.91 15.10
N ASP A 261 -11.43 -16.45 14.27
CA ASP A 261 -11.26 -16.52 12.82
C ASP A 261 -11.84 -15.26 12.15
N ALA A 262 -11.07 -14.68 11.20
CA ALA A 262 -11.45 -13.50 10.43
C ALA A 262 -12.79 -13.66 9.69
N VAL A 263 -13.18 -14.90 9.33
CA VAL A 263 -14.38 -15.18 8.53
C VAL A 263 -15.69 -14.92 9.30
N TRP A 264 -15.69 -15.03 10.63
CA TRP A 264 -16.89 -14.88 11.47
C TRP A 264 -17.05 -13.48 12.10
N ILE A 265 -16.17 -12.55 11.74
CA ILE A 265 -16.05 -11.23 12.38
C ILE A 265 -16.72 -10.15 11.54
N GLU A 266 -17.60 -9.37 12.17
CA GLU A 266 -18.38 -8.30 11.52
C GLU A 266 -17.97 -6.93 12.06
N LYS A 267 -18.10 -5.87 11.24
CA LYS A 267 -18.00 -4.48 11.73
C LYS A 267 -19.23 -4.16 12.59
N GLN A 268 -19.01 -3.75 13.84
CA GLN A 268 -20.04 -3.41 14.83
C GLN A 268 -19.71 -2.07 15.52
N ASN A 269 -20.73 -1.26 15.80
CA ASN A 269 -20.57 0.00 16.53
C ASN A 269 -20.53 -0.25 18.04
N PHE A 270 -19.60 0.42 18.70
CA PHE A 270 -19.49 0.51 20.14
C PHE A 270 -20.13 1.82 20.60
N ASP A 271 -21.47 1.82 20.63
CA ASP A 271 -22.34 2.94 21.01
C ASP A 271 -21.92 3.67 22.32
N SER A 272 -21.15 3.02 23.20
CA SER A 272 -20.67 3.59 24.47
C SER A 272 -19.46 4.53 24.32
N LEU A 273 -18.71 4.49 23.21
CA LEU A 273 -17.48 5.26 23.02
C LEU A 273 -17.73 6.77 23.05
N THR A 274 -18.75 7.22 22.31
CA THR A 274 -19.03 8.61 21.94
C THR A 274 -19.93 9.36 22.92
N LEU A 275 -20.70 8.65 23.75
CA LEU A 275 -21.69 9.24 24.65
C LEU A 275 -21.03 10.12 25.74
N ALA A 276 -21.37 11.40 25.73
CA ALA A 276 -21.07 12.34 26.81
C ALA A 276 -21.78 11.92 28.11
N LYS A 277 -21.31 12.42 29.26
CA LYS A 277 -21.78 11.99 30.59
C LYS A 277 -23.30 12.01 30.75
N THR A 278 -23.97 13.06 30.28
CA THR A 278 -25.43 13.24 30.39
C THR A 278 -26.22 12.28 29.50
N GLU A 279 -25.75 12.00 28.29
CA GLU A 279 -26.36 11.02 27.38
C GLU A 279 -26.14 9.59 27.88
N PHE A 280 -24.95 9.30 28.41
CA PHE A 280 -24.64 8.04 29.07
C PHE A 280 -25.58 7.80 30.28
N GLU A 281 -25.75 8.80 31.15
CA GLU A 281 -26.68 8.76 32.28
C GLU A 281 -28.12 8.52 31.80
N LYS A 282 -28.59 9.25 30.76
CA LYS A 282 -29.92 8.99 30.18
C LYS A 282 -30.06 7.57 29.60
N ARG A 283 -29.01 7.01 28.99
CA ARG A 283 -29.07 5.72 28.28
C ARG A 283 -28.90 4.49 29.18
N PHE A 284 -28.12 4.59 30.25
CA PHE A 284 -27.75 3.43 31.08
C PHE A 284 -28.26 3.51 32.53
N VAL A 285 -28.17 4.68 33.19
CA VAL A 285 -28.47 4.78 34.64
C VAL A 285 -29.96 4.64 34.94
N MET A 286 -30.30 3.84 35.93
CA MET A 286 -31.67 3.50 36.30
C MET A 286 -31.82 3.55 37.83
N ASN A 287 -32.54 4.54 38.36
CA ASN A 287 -32.75 4.66 39.81
C ASN A 287 -34.16 4.20 40.18
N VAL A 288 -34.26 3.24 41.10
CA VAL A 288 -35.51 2.70 41.63
C VAL A 288 -36.33 3.76 42.38
N SER A 289 -35.63 4.74 42.97
CA SER A 289 -36.23 5.87 43.70
C SER A 289 -36.89 6.92 42.81
N ASP A 290 -36.67 6.90 41.50
CA ASP A 290 -37.29 7.86 40.59
C ASP A 290 -38.79 7.59 40.44
N ALA A 291 -39.59 8.65 40.37
CA ALA A 291 -41.04 8.54 40.18
C ALA A 291 -41.39 7.80 38.89
N ASP A 292 -40.63 8.09 37.82
CA ASP A 292 -40.80 7.56 36.47
C ASP A 292 -40.16 6.16 36.27
N PHE A 293 -39.65 5.52 37.33
CA PHE A 293 -39.11 4.16 37.26
C PHE A 293 -40.14 3.18 36.71
N GLY A 294 -39.77 2.44 35.67
CA GLY A 294 -40.66 1.54 34.93
C GLY A 294 -41.45 2.18 33.79
N TYR A 295 -41.32 3.49 33.53
CA TYR A 295 -42.01 4.20 32.44
C TYR A 295 -41.04 4.80 31.41
N ASP A 296 -41.45 4.82 30.13
CA ASP A 296 -40.65 5.44 29.07
C ASP A 296 -40.93 6.94 28.85
N ASP A 297 -40.21 7.56 27.92
CA ASP A 297 -40.32 8.99 27.59
C ASP A 297 -41.71 9.38 27.02
N GLN A 298 -42.59 8.41 26.77
CA GLN A 298 -43.98 8.57 26.33
C GLN A 298 -44.99 8.16 27.43
N ASN A 299 -44.50 7.89 28.65
CA ASN A 299 -45.25 7.37 29.80
C ASN A 299 -45.89 5.99 29.57
N ILE A 300 -45.31 5.18 28.68
CA ILE A 300 -45.72 3.78 28.47
C ILE A 300 -44.94 2.90 29.45
N PRO A 301 -45.60 2.06 30.28
CA PRO A 301 -44.90 1.16 31.19
C PRO A 301 -44.05 0.15 30.42
N PHE A 302 -42.81 -0.08 30.86
CA PHE A 302 -41.88 -1.08 30.35
C PHE A 302 -41.56 -2.20 31.36
N LEU A 303 -41.94 -2.02 32.63
CA LEU A 303 -41.99 -3.06 33.65
C LEU A 303 -43.45 -3.29 34.07
N GLU A 304 -43.78 -4.49 34.52
CA GLU A 304 -45.07 -4.76 35.16
C GLU A 304 -45.16 -4.09 36.54
N PRO A 305 -46.36 -3.66 36.99
CA PRO A 305 -46.50 -2.96 38.28
C PRO A 305 -45.99 -3.74 39.49
N GLU A 306 -46.17 -5.07 39.50
CA GLU A 306 -45.69 -5.94 40.57
C GLU A 306 -44.14 -5.91 40.65
N VAL A 307 -43.46 -5.93 39.50
CA VAL A 307 -41.99 -5.81 39.41
C VAL A 307 -41.49 -4.42 39.82
N ILE A 308 -42.28 -3.36 39.56
CA ILE A 308 -41.95 -1.99 39.98
C ILE A 308 -41.99 -1.87 41.51
N ASP A 309 -43.02 -2.41 42.15
CA ASP A 309 -43.15 -2.36 43.61
C ASP A 309 -42.14 -3.29 44.29
N ASP A 310 -41.87 -4.49 43.77
CA ASP A 310 -40.80 -5.38 44.28
C ASP A 310 -39.42 -4.70 44.21
N CYS A 311 -39.06 -4.09 43.07
CA CYS A 311 -37.83 -3.32 42.94
C CYS A 311 -37.73 -2.22 44.00
N ARG A 312 -38.83 -1.48 44.24
CA ARG A 312 -38.88 -0.40 45.24
C ARG A 312 -38.76 -0.87 46.69
N ASN A 313 -38.99 -2.15 46.95
CA ASN A 313 -38.83 -2.76 48.28
C ASN A 313 -37.46 -3.43 48.50
N ASP A 314 -36.75 -3.88 47.45
CA ASP A 314 -35.42 -4.51 47.55
C ASP A 314 -34.25 -3.53 47.29
N PRO A 315 -33.52 -3.07 48.33
CA PRO A 315 -32.36 -2.19 48.13
C PRO A 315 -31.17 -2.88 47.44
N GLU A 316 -31.11 -4.22 47.37
CA GLU A 316 -30.07 -4.91 46.59
C GLU A 316 -30.18 -4.57 45.09
N VAL A 317 -31.40 -4.35 44.58
CA VAL A 317 -31.65 -4.02 43.16
C VAL A 317 -30.94 -2.74 42.77
N GLN A 318 -31.02 -1.68 43.59
CA GLN A 318 -30.31 -0.43 43.33
C GLN A 318 -28.79 -0.65 43.36
N ILE A 319 -28.27 -1.36 44.38
CA ILE A 319 -26.82 -1.62 44.53
C ILE A 319 -26.25 -2.37 43.31
N MET A 320 -27.02 -3.30 42.73
CA MET A 320 -26.60 -4.02 41.53
C MET A 320 -26.68 -3.17 40.25
N LEU A 321 -27.69 -2.30 40.12
CA LEU A 321 -27.81 -1.34 39.01
C LEU A 321 -26.72 -0.27 39.05
N ASP A 322 -26.38 0.24 40.24
CA ASP A 322 -25.27 1.18 40.45
C ASP A 322 -23.94 0.52 40.02
N ARG A 323 -23.72 -0.73 40.44
CA ARG A 323 -22.52 -1.51 40.06
C ARG A 323 -22.44 -1.81 38.56
N GLU A 324 -23.57 -2.04 37.89
CA GLU A 324 -23.62 -2.11 36.42
C GLU A 324 -23.14 -0.79 35.80
N CYS A 325 -23.66 0.34 36.30
CA CYS A 325 -23.31 1.67 35.79
C CYS A 325 -21.85 2.05 36.04
N GLU A 326 -21.28 1.71 37.20
CA GLU A 326 -19.85 1.85 37.48
C GLU A 326 -19.00 0.99 36.53
N THR A 327 -19.40 -0.26 36.29
CA THR A 327 -18.71 -1.17 35.36
C THR A 327 -18.74 -0.62 33.93
N LEU A 328 -19.90 -0.15 33.46
CA LEU A 328 -20.04 0.47 32.14
C LEU A 328 -19.21 1.76 31.99
N ARG A 329 -19.00 2.53 33.08
CA ARG A 329 -18.12 3.70 33.10
C ARG A 329 -16.64 3.33 33.07
N ALA A 330 -16.24 2.26 33.75
CA ALA A 330 -14.88 1.72 33.67
C ALA A 330 -14.58 1.19 32.25
N ASP A 331 -15.51 0.40 31.70
CA ASP A 331 -15.49 -0.11 30.33
C ASP A 331 -15.37 1.03 29.30
N GLN A 332 -16.14 2.11 29.45
CA GLN A 332 -16.07 3.28 28.56
C GLN A 332 -14.68 3.93 28.58
N LYS A 333 -14.02 4.04 29.74
CA LYS A 333 -12.66 4.58 29.85
C LYS A 333 -11.62 3.67 29.19
N VAL A 334 -11.69 2.36 29.43
CA VAL A 334 -10.82 1.37 28.78
C VAL A 334 -10.98 1.42 27.26
N LEU A 335 -12.23 1.47 26.78
CA LEU A 335 -12.55 1.53 25.35
C LEU A 335 -11.96 2.77 24.66
N ARG A 336 -12.02 3.96 25.30
CA ARG A 336 -11.41 5.18 24.75
C ARG A 336 -9.89 5.05 24.58
N VAL A 337 -9.20 4.45 25.56
CA VAL A 337 -7.75 4.18 25.45
C VAL A 337 -7.45 3.21 24.30
N VAL A 338 -8.20 2.11 24.21
CA VAL A 338 -8.02 1.11 23.13
C VAL A 338 -8.27 1.70 21.74
N MET A 339 -9.30 2.54 21.57
CA MET A 339 -9.60 3.17 20.27
C MET A 339 -8.60 4.29 19.92
N ALA A 340 -8.06 5.01 20.92
CA ALA A 340 -7.00 5.99 20.69
C ALA A 340 -5.68 5.34 20.21
N CYS A 341 -5.27 4.24 20.85
CA CYS A 341 -4.07 3.49 20.47
C CYS A 341 -4.19 2.74 19.12
N ARG A 342 -5.41 2.58 18.58
CA ARG A 342 -5.67 1.79 17.38
C ARG A 342 -5.22 2.47 16.08
N GLU A 343 -5.71 3.69 15.83
CA GLU A 343 -5.53 4.41 14.56
C GLU A 343 -5.57 5.93 14.81
N ALA A 344 -4.44 6.62 14.61
CA ALA A 344 -4.36 8.07 14.79
C ALA A 344 -5.41 8.81 13.92
N GLY A 345 -6.18 9.72 14.54
CA GLY A 345 -7.28 10.42 13.87
C GLY A 345 -8.55 9.58 13.63
N ARG A 346 -8.67 8.38 14.21
CA ARG A 346 -9.90 7.55 14.24
C ARG A 346 -10.36 7.24 15.67
N GLU A 347 -9.93 8.04 16.64
CA GLU A 347 -10.22 7.92 18.07
C GLU A 347 -11.73 7.91 18.39
N SER A 348 -12.53 8.54 17.52
CA SER A 348 -13.99 8.59 17.58
C SER A 348 -14.71 7.65 16.60
N ASP A 349 -14.02 6.77 15.85
CA ASP A 349 -14.68 5.72 15.06
C ASP A 349 -15.20 4.63 16.00
N GLU A 350 -16.47 4.76 16.41
CA GLU A 350 -17.23 3.76 17.18
C GLU A 350 -17.08 2.34 16.65
N ALA A 351 -16.80 2.19 15.35
CA ALA A 351 -17.01 0.93 14.68
C ALA A 351 -15.71 0.11 14.57
N SER A 352 -15.70 -0.98 15.34
CA SER A 352 -14.63 -1.98 15.41
C SER A 352 -15.14 -3.34 14.91
N TYR A 353 -14.31 -4.36 15.03
CA TYR A 353 -14.55 -5.69 14.48
C TYR A 353 -14.77 -6.70 15.61
N ALA A 354 -15.93 -7.39 15.62
CA ALA A 354 -16.31 -8.32 16.67
C ALA A 354 -17.14 -9.50 16.13
N PRO A 355 -17.01 -10.71 16.69
CA PRO A 355 -17.77 -11.90 16.26
C PRO A 355 -19.26 -11.78 16.57
N GLY A 356 -20.12 -12.19 15.63
CA GLY A 356 -21.58 -12.25 15.80
C GLY A 356 -22.26 -10.88 16.03
N ASN A 357 -22.93 -10.34 15.01
CA ASN A 357 -23.58 -9.03 15.10
C ASN A 357 -24.73 -8.97 16.14
N LEU A 358 -24.49 -8.35 17.29
CA LEU A 358 -25.46 -8.31 18.42
C LEU A 358 -26.76 -7.60 18.03
N LYS A 359 -26.64 -6.51 17.25
CA LYS A 359 -27.79 -5.76 16.72
C LYS A 359 -28.68 -6.62 15.83
N ARG A 360 -28.10 -7.51 15.01
CA ARG A 360 -28.84 -8.47 14.19
C ARG A 360 -29.50 -9.57 15.03
N VAL A 361 -28.79 -10.13 16.01
CA VAL A 361 -29.34 -11.14 16.94
C VAL A 361 -30.57 -10.59 17.69
N VAL A 362 -30.46 -9.41 18.33
CA VAL A 362 -31.58 -8.80 19.05
C VAL A 362 -32.73 -8.40 18.10
N SER A 363 -32.42 -7.90 16.88
CA SER A 363 -33.45 -7.60 15.87
C SER A 363 -34.19 -8.86 15.39
N ASN A 364 -33.52 -10.00 15.33
CA ASN A 364 -34.12 -11.28 14.99
C ASN A 364 -35.00 -11.80 16.15
N ALA A 365 -34.55 -11.66 17.40
CA ALA A 365 -35.35 -12.02 18.59
C ALA A 365 -36.68 -11.25 18.65
N VAL A 366 -36.64 -9.92 18.55
CA VAL A 366 -37.84 -9.05 18.56
C VAL A 366 -38.87 -9.47 17.50
N ARG A 367 -38.40 -9.89 16.32
CA ARG A 367 -39.25 -10.40 15.23
C ARG A 367 -39.78 -11.81 15.48
N GLN A 368 -38.92 -12.71 15.97
CA GLN A 368 -39.25 -14.13 16.19
C GLN A 368 -40.24 -14.33 17.34
N PHE A 369 -40.13 -13.54 18.40
CA PHE A 369 -41.04 -13.58 19.55
C PHE A 369 -42.22 -12.60 19.44
N GLY A 370 -42.32 -11.84 18.34
CA GLY A 370 -43.45 -10.95 18.06
C GLY A 370 -43.60 -9.79 19.06
N ILE A 371 -42.48 -9.25 19.55
CA ILE A 371 -42.44 -8.31 20.68
C ILE A 371 -43.02 -6.95 20.28
N ASP A 372 -44.11 -6.56 20.95
CA ASP A 372 -44.69 -5.23 20.88
C ASP A 372 -44.04 -4.30 21.92
N LYS A 373 -43.75 -3.05 21.52
CA LYS A 373 -43.23 -2.03 22.42
C LYS A 373 -44.30 -1.36 23.30
N GLY A 374 -45.58 -1.57 22.99
CA GLY A 374 -46.70 -1.13 23.82
C GLY A 374 -46.89 -1.95 25.10
N GLN A 375 -46.23 -3.10 25.24
CA GLN A 375 -46.34 -3.98 26.41
C GLN A 375 -45.15 -3.79 27.38
N PRO A 376 -45.34 -4.04 28.68
CA PRO A 376 -44.23 -4.21 29.62
C PRO A 376 -43.45 -5.52 29.37
N SER A 377 -42.25 -5.59 29.93
CA SER A 377 -41.44 -6.82 29.99
C SER A 377 -41.75 -7.64 31.24
N ASP A 378 -41.70 -8.96 31.12
CA ASP A 378 -41.77 -9.95 32.20
C ASP A 378 -40.44 -10.11 32.97
N LEU A 379 -39.37 -9.40 32.57
CA LEU A 379 -38.04 -9.50 33.17
C LEU A 379 -37.88 -8.61 34.41
N HIS A 380 -37.62 -9.25 35.55
CA HIS A 380 -37.09 -8.57 36.73
C HIS A 380 -35.63 -8.11 36.49
N PRO A 381 -35.23 -6.86 36.82
CA PRO A 381 -33.88 -6.32 36.57
C PRO A 381 -32.73 -7.22 37.08
N LYS A 382 -32.84 -7.76 38.30
CA LYS A 382 -31.89 -8.72 38.90
C LYS A 382 -31.61 -9.93 37.99
N ALA A 383 -32.65 -10.48 37.36
CA ALA A 383 -32.52 -11.64 36.49
C ALA A 383 -31.81 -11.29 35.16
N VAL A 384 -31.91 -10.05 34.66
CA VAL A 384 -31.13 -9.61 33.49
C VAL A 384 -29.64 -9.58 33.83
N LEU A 385 -29.28 -8.95 34.95
CA LEU A 385 -27.89 -8.85 35.42
C LEU A 385 -27.23 -10.22 35.65
N GLU A 386 -27.90 -11.10 36.39
CA GLU A 386 -27.41 -12.46 36.67
C GLU A 386 -27.20 -13.28 35.40
N ARG A 387 -28.10 -13.16 34.40
CA ARG A 387 -28.01 -13.91 33.15
C ARG A 387 -26.98 -13.34 32.17
N VAL A 388 -26.82 -12.01 32.11
CA VAL A 388 -25.76 -11.36 31.32
C VAL A 388 -24.40 -11.68 31.91
N GLN A 389 -24.22 -11.58 33.23
CA GLN A 389 -22.97 -12.00 33.89
C GLN A 389 -22.70 -13.50 33.68
N GLY A 390 -23.72 -14.34 33.86
CA GLY A 390 -23.63 -15.78 33.60
C GLY A 390 -23.33 -16.16 32.14
N LEU A 391 -23.58 -15.28 31.16
CA LEU A 391 -23.06 -15.42 29.80
C LEU A 391 -21.59 -15.01 29.72
N LEU A 392 -21.22 -13.84 30.25
CA LEU A 392 -19.85 -13.30 30.19
C LEU A 392 -18.80 -14.26 30.79
N ASP A 393 -19.19 -15.07 31.76
CA ASP A 393 -18.35 -16.10 32.39
C ASP A 393 -18.25 -17.40 31.57
N ARG A 394 -19.20 -17.70 30.68
CA ARG A 394 -19.14 -18.86 29.76
C ARG A 394 -18.34 -18.59 28.48
N LEU A 395 -18.10 -17.33 28.12
CA LEU A 395 -17.40 -16.93 26.88
C LEU A 395 -15.87 -17.18 26.97
N VAL A 396 -15.45 -18.45 26.99
CA VAL A 396 -14.06 -18.87 27.21
C VAL A 396 -13.28 -19.06 25.90
N VAL A 397 -12.18 -18.32 25.75
CA VAL A 397 -11.19 -18.47 24.67
C VAL A 397 -10.02 -19.33 25.15
N VAL A 398 -9.27 -18.85 26.14
CA VAL A 398 -8.13 -19.51 26.79
C VAL A 398 -8.65 -20.37 27.95
N VAL A 399 -8.18 -21.61 28.05
CA VAL A 399 -8.64 -22.58 29.07
C VAL A 399 -7.55 -22.83 30.10
N GLY A 400 -7.74 -22.34 31.33
CA GLY A 400 -6.87 -22.61 32.46
C GLY A 400 -7.46 -22.03 33.76
N GLY A 401 -7.01 -22.57 34.90
CA GLY A 401 -7.44 -22.13 36.24
C GLY A 401 -6.34 -21.46 37.06
N ASP A 402 -5.16 -21.29 36.47
CA ASP A 402 -4.04 -20.54 37.04
C ASP A 402 -4.21 -19.03 36.79
N PRO A 403 -3.54 -18.16 37.57
CA PRO A 403 -3.70 -16.71 37.45
C PRO A 403 -3.38 -16.14 36.06
N LEU A 404 -2.38 -16.71 35.35
CA LEU A 404 -1.94 -16.21 34.06
C LEU A 404 -2.96 -16.56 32.95
N SER A 405 -3.51 -17.77 32.96
CA SER A 405 -4.61 -18.14 32.06
C SER A 405 -5.87 -17.30 32.31
N ILE A 406 -6.17 -16.96 33.56
CA ILE A 406 -7.31 -16.10 33.91
C ILE A 406 -7.08 -14.66 33.40
N GLU A 407 -5.86 -14.13 33.56
CA GLU A 407 -5.49 -12.82 33.02
C GLU A 407 -5.56 -12.80 31.48
N ALA A 408 -4.94 -13.78 30.82
CA ALA A 408 -4.97 -13.91 29.35
C ALA A 408 -6.39 -14.06 28.81
N GLN A 409 -7.25 -14.86 29.47
CA GLN A 409 -8.66 -15.02 29.11
C GLN A 409 -9.46 -13.72 29.27
N ASN A 410 -9.18 -12.92 30.31
CA ASN A 410 -9.80 -11.62 30.45
C ASN A 410 -9.34 -10.67 29.35
N ASN A 411 -8.02 -10.54 29.13
CA ASN A 411 -7.42 -9.68 28.11
C ASN A 411 -7.96 -9.99 26.69
N ALA A 412 -7.99 -11.28 26.31
CA ALA A 412 -8.52 -11.74 25.02
C ALA A 412 -10.02 -11.42 24.80
N THR A 413 -10.78 -11.14 25.87
CA THR A 413 -12.23 -10.93 25.79
C THR A 413 -12.70 -9.52 26.16
N ILE A 414 -11.82 -8.59 26.60
CA ILE A 414 -12.18 -7.23 27.05
C ILE A 414 -13.15 -6.55 26.06
N ASN A 415 -12.73 -6.37 24.81
CA ASN A 415 -13.52 -5.64 23.81
C ASN A 415 -14.89 -6.29 23.56
N TYR A 416 -14.98 -7.63 23.57
CA TYR A 416 -16.26 -8.31 23.36
C TYR A 416 -17.17 -8.25 24.59
N LYS A 417 -16.60 -8.32 25.80
CA LYS A 417 -17.34 -8.14 27.06
C LYS A 417 -17.89 -6.72 27.18
N ILE A 418 -17.11 -5.69 26.82
CA ILE A 418 -17.58 -4.28 26.73
C ILE A 418 -18.76 -4.15 25.75
N LEU A 419 -18.66 -4.76 24.56
CA LEU A 419 -19.72 -4.72 23.56
C LEU A 419 -21.01 -5.40 24.06
N ILE A 420 -20.90 -6.57 24.70
CA ILE A 420 -22.05 -7.27 25.27
C ILE A 420 -22.69 -6.47 26.40
N ARG A 421 -21.92 -5.96 27.36
CA ARG A 421 -22.47 -5.16 28.48
C ARG A 421 -23.15 -3.88 27.98
N SER A 422 -22.51 -3.13 27.09
CA SER A 422 -23.08 -1.87 26.56
C SER A 422 -24.28 -2.09 25.62
N TYR A 423 -24.43 -3.28 25.02
CA TYR A 423 -25.60 -3.61 24.20
C TYR A 423 -26.75 -4.23 25.02
N LEU A 424 -26.45 -5.15 25.96
CA LEU A 424 -27.43 -5.85 26.79
C LEU A 424 -27.58 -5.25 28.20
N ALA A 425 -27.21 -3.99 28.40
CA ALA A 425 -27.39 -3.29 29.67
C ALA A 425 -28.86 -3.31 30.13
N THR A 426 -29.11 -3.46 31.43
CA THR A 426 -30.44 -3.74 32.00
C THR A 426 -31.50 -2.75 31.52
N LYS A 427 -31.20 -1.44 31.58
CA LYS A 427 -32.09 -0.38 31.10
C LYS A 427 -32.44 -0.51 29.62
N ARG A 428 -31.51 -0.98 28.77
CA ARG A 428 -31.72 -1.14 27.32
C ARG A 428 -32.52 -2.40 26.99
N VAL A 429 -32.25 -3.52 27.65
CA VAL A 429 -33.01 -4.76 27.52
C VAL A 429 -34.49 -4.52 27.80
N LEU A 430 -34.78 -3.79 28.88
CA LEU A 430 -36.13 -3.48 29.33
C LEU A 430 -36.79 -2.34 28.51
N LYS A 431 -36.15 -1.17 28.38
CA LYS A 431 -36.75 0.04 27.78
C LYS A 431 -36.60 0.10 26.24
N ASP A 432 -35.39 -0.11 25.71
CA ASP A 432 -35.13 0.01 24.25
C ASP A 432 -35.72 -1.17 23.48
N PHE A 433 -35.46 -2.40 23.95
CA PHE A 433 -35.73 -3.63 23.21
C PHE A 433 -36.97 -4.39 23.67
N ARG A 434 -37.45 -4.15 24.90
CA ARG A 434 -38.66 -4.76 25.48
C ARG A 434 -38.60 -6.29 25.46
N LEU A 435 -37.41 -6.88 25.65
CA LEU A 435 -37.25 -8.33 25.58
C LEU A 435 -38.08 -9.03 26.65
N SER A 436 -38.63 -10.20 26.33
CA SER A 436 -39.17 -11.12 27.33
C SER A 436 -38.10 -12.08 27.85
N GLU A 437 -38.38 -12.80 28.94
CA GLU A 437 -37.52 -13.86 29.47
C GLU A 437 -37.12 -14.88 28.39
N ALA A 438 -38.10 -15.37 27.63
CA ALA A 438 -37.86 -16.34 26.56
C ALA A 438 -36.96 -15.74 25.45
N ALA A 439 -37.17 -14.47 25.10
CA ALA A 439 -36.38 -13.79 24.09
C ALA A 439 -34.94 -13.49 24.55
N LEU A 440 -34.75 -13.06 25.81
CA LEU A 440 -33.42 -12.84 26.38
C LEU A 440 -32.63 -14.15 26.45
N ASN A 441 -33.24 -15.23 26.95
CA ASN A 441 -32.59 -16.54 27.02
C ASN A 441 -32.16 -17.04 25.62
N TRP A 442 -32.98 -16.80 24.59
CA TRP A 442 -32.62 -17.10 23.20
C TRP A 442 -31.46 -16.23 22.69
N VAL A 443 -31.49 -14.90 22.93
CA VAL A 443 -30.41 -13.97 22.55
C VAL A 443 -29.07 -14.41 23.16
N LEU A 444 -29.04 -14.73 24.46
CA LEU A 444 -27.82 -15.12 25.15
C LEU A 444 -27.24 -16.43 24.58
N GLY A 445 -28.08 -17.44 24.32
CA GLY A 445 -27.65 -18.71 23.73
C GLY A 445 -27.19 -18.60 22.26
N GLU A 446 -27.79 -17.69 21.49
CA GLU A 446 -27.37 -17.42 20.10
C GLU A 446 -26.05 -16.64 20.05
N ILE A 447 -25.81 -15.72 20.99
CA ILE A 447 -24.49 -15.05 21.16
C ILE A 447 -23.41 -16.07 21.51
N GLU A 448 -23.65 -16.92 22.51
CA GLU A 448 -22.74 -17.99 22.92
C GLU A 448 -22.40 -18.94 21.76
N THR A 449 -23.43 -19.38 21.02
CA THR A 449 -23.29 -20.25 19.84
C THR A 449 -22.49 -19.58 18.72
N ARG A 450 -22.67 -18.27 18.48
CA ARG A 450 -21.90 -17.51 17.48
C ARG A 450 -20.46 -17.28 17.91
N PHE A 451 -20.22 -17.00 19.18
CA PHE A 451 -18.88 -16.83 19.74
C PHE A 451 -18.05 -18.12 19.62
N PHE A 452 -18.60 -19.28 20.01
CA PHE A 452 -17.87 -20.55 19.89
C PHE A 452 -17.65 -20.97 18.43
N LYS A 453 -18.56 -20.65 17.49
CA LYS A 453 -18.33 -20.82 16.05
C LYS A 453 -17.23 -19.90 15.49
N ALA A 454 -16.99 -18.76 16.13
CA ALA A 454 -16.02 -17.77 15.67
C ALA A 454 -14.59 -18.02 16.18
N LYS A 455 -14.37 -18.93 17.14
CA LYS A 455 -13.02 -19.31 17.59
C LYS A 455 -12.24 -19.94 16.43
N VAL A 456 -10.92 -19.70 16.38
CA VAL A 456 -10.05 -20.31 15.37
C VAL A 456 -10.00 -21.83 15.54
N ASN A 457 -10.01 -22.56 14.41
CA ASN A 457 -9.82 -24.00 14.42
C ASN A 457 -8.31 -24.35 14.58
N PRO A 458 -7.94 -25.23 15.52
CA PRO A 458 -6.58 -25.77 15.59
C PRO A 458 -6.20 -26.48 14.28
N GLY A 459 -4.96 -26.29 13.83
CA GLY A 459 -4.47 -26.76 12.53
C GLY A 459 -4.65 -25.75 11.38
N GLU A 460 -5.30 -24.60 11.62
CA GLU A 460 -5.46 -23.55 10.60
C GLU A 460 -4.11 -22.93 10.19
N MET A 461 -3.86 -22.83 8.88
CA MET A 461 -2.60 -22.37 8.29
C MET A 461 -2.55 -20.84 8.19
N ALA A 462 -2.76 -20.20 9.34
CA ALA A 462 -2.87 -18.76 9.51
C ALA A 462 -1.73 -17.94 8.87
N GLY A 463 -0.49 -18.44 8.84
CA GLY A 463 0.61 -17.77 8.15
C GLY A 463 0.49 -17.74 6.63
N VAL A 464 0.08 -18.84 6.01
CA VAL A 464 -0.18 -18.91 4.56
C VAL A 464 -1.40 -18.05 4.20
N LEU A 465 -2.44 -18.10 5.02
CA LEU A 465 -3.63 -17.24 4.88
C LEU A 465 -3.24 -15.76 4.97
N ALA A 466 -2.45 -15.37 5.97
CA ALA A 466 -1.96 -14.00 6.13
C ALA A 466 -1.11 -13.53 4.94
N ALA A 467 -0.19 -14.35 4.45
CA ALA A 467 0.60 -14.05 3.25
C ALA A 467 -0.29 -13.75 2.04
N GLN A 468 -1.26 -14.62 1.78
CA GLN A 468 -2.18 -14.47 0.65
C GLN A 468 -3.09 -13.25 0.80
N SER A 469 -3.63 -13.00 2.00
CA SER A 469 -4.48 -11.82 2.29
C SER A 469 -3.74 -10.49 2.24
N ILE A 470 -2.40 -10.47 2.29
CA ILE A 470 -1.57 -9.26 2.11
C ILE A 470 -1.16 -9.08 0.64
N GLY A 471 -0.70 -10.16 -0.01
CA GLY A 471 -0.15 -10.07 -1.37
C GLY A 471 -1.21 -10.00 -2.48
N GLU A 472 -2.43 -10.51 -2.27
CA GLU A 472 -3.52 -10.38 -3.26
C GLU A 472 -3.96 -8.92 -3.44
N PRO A 473 -4.27 -8.13 -2.38
CA PRO A 473 -4.49 -6.69 -2.50
C PRO A 473 -3.28 -5.94 -3.05
N ALA A 474 -2.05 -6.41 -2.79
CA ALA A 474 -0.85 -5.81 -3.38
C ALA A 474 -0.81 -5.90 -4.91
N THR A 475 -1.47 -6.90 -5.53
CA THR A 475 -1.67 -6.92 -6.99
C THR A 475 -2.66 -5.86 -7.47
N GLN A 476 -3.66 -5.48 -6.65
CA GLN A 476 -4.67 -4.47 -7.00
C GLN A 476 -4.16 -3.04 -6.80
N MET A 477 -3.37 -2.79 -5.75
CA MET A 477 -2.70 -1.50 -5.47
C MET A 477 -1.90 -0.95 -6.66
N THR A 478 -1.46 -1.84 -7.56
CA THR A 478 -0.63 -1.53 -8.73
C THR A 478 -1.25 -0.48 -9.64
N LEU A 479 -2.55 -0.61 -9.92
CA LEU A 479 -3.29 0.20 -10.89
C LEU A 479 -3.75 1.54 -10.30
N ASN A 480 -4.13 1.54 -9.01
CA ASN A 480 -4.82 2.67 -8.38
C ASN A 480 -3.91 3.88 -8.08
N THR A 481 -2.59 3.68 -7.97
CA THR A 481 -1.66 4.74 -7.52
C THR A 481 -1.69 5.99 -8.42
N PHE A 482 -1.88 5.82 -9.74
CA PHE A 482 -1.85 6.92 -10.71
C PHE A 482 -3.00 7.91 -10.55
N HIS A 483 -4.17 7.48 -10.08
CA HIS A 483 -5.35 8.35 -9.97
C HIS A 483 -5.23 9.42 -8.87
N TYR A 484 -4.26 9.27 -7.96
CA TYR A 484 -4.00 10.18 -6.85
C TYR A 484 -2.66 10.95 -6.99
N ALA A 485 -1.87 10.65 -8.02
CA ALA A 485 -0.61 11.32 -8.32
C ALA A 485 -0.84 12.80 -8.68
N GLY A 486 -0.50 13.70 -7.75
CA GLY A 486 -0.66 15.15 -7.89
C GLY A 486 -1.51 15.83 -6.80
N VAL A 487 -2.12 15.07 -5.88
CA VAL A 487 -2.95 15.63 -4.78
C VAL A 487 -2.15 15.89 -3.49
N SER A 488 -1.10 15.12 -3.22
CA SER A 488 -0.30 15.23 -2.00
C SER A 488 0.64 16.44 -1.99
N ALA A 489 0.81 17.07 -0.81
CA ALA A 489 1.84 18.06 -0.56
C ALA A 489 3.25 17.45 -0.42
N LYS A 490 3.34 16.15 -0.09
CA LYS A 490 4.59 15.40 0.12
C LYS A 490 4.74 14.27 -0.91
N ASN A 491 5.90 14.19 -1.55
CA ASN A 491 6.24 13.09 -2.46
C ASN A 491 6.63 11.85 -1.64
N VAL A 492 5.65 11.13 -1.09
CA VAL A 492 5.87 9.89 -0.34
C VAL A 492 5.85 8.71 -1.29
N THR A 493 6.76 7.75 -1.15
CA THR A 493 6.62 6.44 -1.83
C THR A 493 5.41 5.69 -1.28
N LEU A 494 4.49 5.29 -2.17
CA LEU A 494 3.25 4.59 -1.83
C LEU A 494 3.06 3.32 -2.68
N GLY A 495 2.14 2.45 -2.26
CA GLY A 495 1.85 1.19 -2.95
C GLY A 495 3.02 0.19 -2.93
N VAL A 496 3.12 -0.62 -3.98
CA VAL A 496 4.08 -1.75 -4.07
C VAL A 496 5.55 -1.36 -3.84
N PRO A 497 6.10 -0.24 -4.34
CA PRO A 497 7.46 0.18 -4.01
C PRO A 497 7.71 0.37 -2.51
N ARG A 498 6.72 0.93 -1.78
CA ARG A 498 6.83 1.12 -0.33
C ARG A 498 6.64 -0.18 0.44
N LEU A 499 5.70 -1.03 0.01
CA LEU A 499 5.55 -2.39 0.54
C LEU A 499 6.87 -3.18 0.42
N LYS A 500 7.58 -3.03 -0.71
CA LYS A 500 8.90 -3.65 -0.96
C LYS A 500 10.00 -3.09 -0.06
N GLU A 501 10.01 -1.78 0.23
CA GLU A 501 10.95 -1.19 1.21
C GLU A 501 10.74 -1.76 2.63
N ILE A 502 9.48 -1.86 3.07
CA ILE A 502 9.10 -2.37 4.40
C ILE A 502 9.48 -3.86 4.52
N ILE A 503 9.03 -4.70 3.59
CA ILE A 503 9.25 -6.16 3.57
C ILE A 503 10.75 -6.51 3.46
N ASN A 504 11.56 -5.65 2.83
CA ASN A 504 13.02 -5.81 2.74
C ASN A 504 13.79 -5.21 3.94
N VAL A 505 13.14 -4.48 4.85
CA VAL A 505 13.80 -3.67 5.91
C VAL A 505 14.92 -2.79 5.32
N ALA A 506 14.56 -1.98 4.32
CA ALA A 506 15.51 -1.15 3.58
C ALA A 506 16.16 -0.06 4.47
N LYS A 507 17.48 -0.17 4.70
CA LYS A 507 18.28 0.76 5.53
C LYS A 507 18.23 2.24 5.10
N HIS A 508 17.87 2.50 3.86
CA HIS A 508 17.72 3.83 3.28
C HIS A 508 16.43 3.83 2.45
N PRO A 509 15.27 4.19 3.03
CA PRO A 509 14.04 4.36 2.27
C PRO A 509 14.20 5.50 1.26
N LYS A 510 13.45 5.50 0.16
CA LYS A 510 13.60 6.54 -0.88
C LYS A 510 13.09 7.91 -0.45
N THR A 511 12.12 7.94 0.46
CA THR A 511 11.49 9.16 0.97
C THR A 511 11.43 9.10 2.50
N PRO A 512 12.58 9.22 3.19
CA PRO A 512 12.63 9.30 4.64
C PRO A 512 11.87 10.54 5.11
N GLY A 513 11.10 10.42 6.18
CA GLY A 513 10.42 11.57 6.77
C GLY A 513 9.72 11.26 8.08
N LEU A 514 9.77 12.23 8.97
CA LEU A 514 9.06 12.29 10.23
C LEU A 514 7.70 12.97 10.04
N THR A 515 6.78 12.66 10.95
CA THR A 515 5.59 13.45 11.25
C THR A 515 5.68 13.83 12.72
N ILE A 516 5.97 15.10 12.96
CA ILE A 516 6.30 15.68 14.26
C ILE A 516 5.08 16.46 14.76
N TYR A 517 4.68 16.17 15.98
CA TYR A 517 3.56 16.83 16.65
C TYR A 517 4.10 17.86 17.63
N LEU A 518 3.34 18.92 17.87
CA LEU A 518 3.64 19.93 18.89
C LEU A 518 2.89 19.62 20.18
N GLU A 519 3.43 20.07 21.32
CA GLU A 519 2.77 19.95 22.63
C GLU A 519 1.38 20.61 22.64
N GLU A 520 0.42 20.05 23.38
CA GLU A 520 -1.01 20.46 23.28
C GLU A 520 -1.27 21.93 23.64
N ASP A 521 -0.47 22.50 24.55
CA ASP A 521 -0.63 23.91 24.97
C ASP A 521 -0.21 24.91 23.87
N VAL A 522 0.63 24.48 22.92
CA VAL A 522 1.16 25.33 21.83
C VAL A 522 0.75 24.88 20.43
N SER A 523 0.14 23.70 20.28
CA SER A 523 -0.15 23.10 18.96
C SER A 523 -1.12 23.90 18.09
N GLY A 524 -1.87 24.85 18.67
CA GLY A 524 -2.73 25.79 17.92
C GLY A 524 -1.99 27.02 17.35
N ASP A 525 -0.80 27.36 17.87
CA ASP A 525 -0.07 28.58 17.53
C ASP A 525 0.80 28.41 16.27
N GLN A 526 0.53 29.22 15.25
CA GLN A 526 1.29 29.19 14.01
C GLN A 526 2.70 29.79 14.14
N ASP A 527 2.92 30.76 15.02
CA ASP A 527 4.22 31.43 15.16
C ASP A 527 5.21 30.63 16.02
N ILE A 528 4.70 29.79 16.93
CA ILE A 528 5.46 28.71 17.58
C ILE A 528 5.73 27.59 16.58
N ALA A 529 4.75 27.17 15.78
CA ALA A 529 4.99 26.18 14.71
C ALA A 529 6.07 26.62 13.71
N LYS A 530 6.12 27.92 13.35
CA LYS A 530 7.22 28.52 12.56
C LYS A 530 8.57 28.54 13.29
N LEU A 531 8.58 28.68 14.63
CA LEU A 531 9.81 28.64 15.41
C LEU A 531 10.39 27.22 15.45
N VAL A 532 9.56 26.22 15.74
CA VAL A 532 9.98 24.82 15.73
C VAL A 532 10.39 24.39 14.30
N HIS A 533 9.69 24.87 13.27
CA HIS A 533 10.10 24.69 11.87
C HIS A 533 11.55 25.14 11.61
N SER A 534 11.95 26.35 12.03
CA SER A 534 13.32 26.85 11.80
C SER A 534 14.37 26.28 12.76
N LEU A 535 13.96 25.71 13.90
CA LEU A 535 14.84 24.91 14.78
C LEU A 535 15.11 23.51 14.23
N LEU A 536 14.23 22.98 13.38
CA LEU A 536 14.34 21.64 12.80
C LEU A 536 15.07 21.63 11.44
N GLU A 537 14.82 22.62 10.57
CA GLU A 537 15.35 22.62 9.19
C GLU A 537 16.86 22.84 9.15
N TYR A 538 17.61 21.82 8.74
CA TYR A 538 19.06 21.86 8.55
C TYR A 538 19.45 23.02 7.63
N THR A 539 20.24 23.95 8.16
CA THR A 539 20.63 25.19 7.50
C THR A 539 22.14 25.36 7.61
N VAL A 540 22.84 25.22 6.48
CA VAL A 540 24.26 25.59 6.39
C VAL A 540 24.41 27.03 5.94
N LEU A 541 25.58 27.62 6.17
CA LEU A 541 25.90 28.97 5.70
C LEU A 541 25.59 29.15 4.19
N GLY A 542 25.93 28.15 3.37
CA GLY A 542 25.70 28.17 1.92
C GLY A 542 24.24 28.26 1.47
N ASP A 543 23.26 27.95 2.33
CA ASP A 543 21.83 28.13 2.02
C ASP A 543 21.39 29.62 2.10
N VAL A 544 22.19 30.45 2.78
CA VAL A 544 21.83 31.82 3.18
C VAL A 544 22.73 32.88 2.53
N VAL A 545 23.90 32.47 2.04
CA VAL A 545 24.83 33.33 1.30
C VAL A 545 24.29 33.74 -0.07
N LYS A 546 24.46 35.03 -0.39
CA LYS A 546 24.17 35.62 -1.70
C LYS A 546 25.42 35.64 -2.59
N LEU A 547 26.58 35.98 -2.02
CA LEU A 547 27.90 35.93 -2.67
C LEU A 547 29.05 35.88 -1.64
N THR A 548 30.20 35.37 -2.09
CA THR A 548 31.49 35.37 -1.38
C THR A 548 32.54 36.12 -2.19
N GLU A 549 33.37 36.90 -1.52
CA GLU A 549 34.45 37.70 -2.11
C GLU A 549 35.70 37.61 -1.22
N ILE A 550 36.88 37.44 -1.81
CA ILE A 550 38.15 37.46 -1.07
C ILE A 550 38.89 38.74 -1.45
N TYR A 551 39.11 39.59 -0.45
CA TYR A 551 39.82 40.86 -0.58
C TYR A 551 41.21 40.77 0.07
N TYR A 552 42.20 41.38 -0.56
CA TYR A 552 43.45 41.75 0.10
C TYR A 552 43.27 43.15 0.69
N ASP A 553 43.10 43.22 2.02
CA ASP A 553 42.74 44.43 2.77
C ASP A 553 43.77 44.62 3.90
N PRO A 554 44.92 45.27 3.60
CA PRO A 554 46.12 45.21 4.43
C PRO A 554 46.13 46.19 5.61
N ASP A 555 45.26 47.21 5.59
CA ASP A 555 44.86 47.90 6.81
C ASP A 555 43.68 47.13 7.43
N ILE A 556 43.58 47.20 8.75
CA ILE A 556 42.60 46.47 9.56
C ILE A 556 41.57 47.45 10.13
N LYS A 557 41.97 48.71 10.38
CA LYS A 557 41.12 49.78 10.93
C LYS A 557 40.46 50.60 9.84
N GLU A 558 41.16 50.85 8.73
CA GLU A 558 40.56 51.32 7.48
C GLU A 558 40.42 50.14 6.50
N THR A 559 39.38 50.14 5.67
CA THR A 559 39.14 49.08 4.68
C THR A 559 38.95 49.66 3.28
N ILE A 560 39.40 48.91 2.27
CA ILE A 560 39.26 49.22 0.85
C ILE A 560 37.79 49.15 0.40
N VAL A 561 36.94 48.37 1.08
CA VAL A 561 35.52 48.24 0.73
C VAL A 561 34.73 49.44 1.27
N GLU A 562 34.44 50.42 0.40
CA GLU A 562 33.82 51.70 0.78
C GLU A 562 32.54 51.56 1.65
N LYS A 563 31.70 50.56 1.36
CA LYS A 563 30.46 50.28 2.12
C LYS A 563 30.72 49.80 3.54
N ASP A 564 31.80 49.04 3.74
CA ASP A 564 32.07 48.36 5.01
C ASP A 564 32.81 49.29 6.00
N ARG A 565 33.28 50.46 5.54
CA ARG A 565 34.18 51.36 6.28
C ARG A 565 33.58 51.95 7.57
N GLU A 566 32.26 52.17 7.61
CA GLU A 566 31.60 52.71 8.81
C GLU A 566 31.58 51.65 9.92
N PHE A 567 31.02 50.46 9.67
CA PHE A 567 30.91 49.41 10.70
C PHE A 567 32.25 48.80 11.10
N VAL A 568 33.20 48.63 10.18
CA VAL A 568 34.54 48.08 10.50
C VAL A 568 35.30 49.01 11.43
N LYS A 569 35.21 50.32 11.19
CA LYS A 569 35.82 51.32 12.06
C LYS A 569 35.15 51.35 13.43
N ASP A 570 33.82 51.44 13.47
CA ASP A 570 33.08 51.47 14.74
C ASP A 570 33.34 50.21 15.58
N TYR A 571 33.42 49.02 14.96
CA TYR A 571 33.78 47.78 15.65
C TYR A 571 35.15 47.87 16.34
N TYR A 572 36.19 48.34 15.64
CA TYR A 572 37.53 48.43 16.21
C TYR A 572 37.71 49.61 17.18
N ASP A 573 37.05 50.75 16.96
CA ASP A 573 37.03 51.89 17.90
C ASP A 573 36.24 51.58 19.19
N LEU A 574 35.34 50.58 19.17
CA LEU A 574 34.63 50.05 20.35
C LEU A 574 35.31 48.83 21.00
N SER A 575 36.34 48.24 20.37
CA SER A 575 37.00 47.02 20.86
C SER A 575 38.16 47.32 21.81
N ASP A 576 38.29 46.52 22.88
CA ASP A 576 39.47 46.52 23.78
C ASP A 576 40.71 45.81 23.15
N ALA A 577 40.72 45.58 21.83
CA ALA A 577 41.77 44.82 21.14
C ALA A 577 43.12 45.57 21.14
N THR A 578 44.21 44.89 21.51
CA THR A 578 45.53 45.52 21.56
C THR A 578 46.17 45.63 20.17
N GLU A 579 47.18 46.51 20.02
CA GLU A 579 47.98 46.54 18.79
C GLU A 579 48.73 45.23 18.50
N GLU A 580 48.94 44.38 19.50
CA GLU A 580 49.57 43.07 19.30
C GLU A 580 48.55 42.06 18.72
N ASP A 581 47.30 42.08 19.19
CA ASP A 581 46.21 41.26 18.63
C ASP A 581 45.93 41.61 17.17
N LEU A 582 45.86 42.91 16.86
CA LEU A 582 45.64 43.37 15.48
C LEU A 582 46.74 42.89 14.53
N ARG A 583 48.01 42.88 14.96
CA ARG A 583 49.14 42.39 14.14
C ARG A 583 49.14 40.88 13.91
N ARG A 584 48.29 40.12 14.57
CA ARG A 584 48.11 38.67 14.31
C ARG A 584 47.15 38.39 13.16
N LEU A 585 46.33 39.35 12.75
CA LEU A 585 45.32 39.16 11.71
C LEU A 585 45.95 39.13 10.30
N SER A 586 45.50 38.18 9.47
CA SER A 586 45.92 38.14 8.06
C SER A 586 45.39 39.36 7.27
N PRO A 587 46.18 39.93 6.33
CA PRO A 587 45.72 40.97 5.41
C PRO A 587 44.66 40.45 4.43
N TRP A 588 44.54 39.14 4.24
CA TRP A 588 43.45 38.56 3.46
C TRP A 588 42.17 38.48 4.28
N CYS A 589 41.05 38.89 3.67
CA CYS A 589 39.73 38.90 4.29
C CYS A 589 38.70 38.26 3.36
N LEU A 590 37.97 37.26 3.87
CA LEU A 590 36.78 36.71 3.23
C LEU A 590 35.57 37.57 3.63
N ARG A 591 34.94 38.23 2.66
CA ARG A 591 33.67 38.95 2.79
C ARG A 591 32.56 38.04 2.29
N ILE A 592 31.52 37.88 3.11
CA ILE A 592 30.36 37.04 2.82
C ILE A 592 29.12 37.91 2.92
N GLU A 593 28.42 38.11 1.81
CA GLU A 593 27.16 38.86 1.77
C GLU A 593 26.00 37.87 1.87
N LEU A 594 25.13 38.07 2.86
CA LEU A 594 23.99 37.21 3.15
C LEU A 594 22.72 37.71 2.44
N ASN A 595 21.80 36.82 2.12
CA ASN A 595 20.51 37.16 1.54
C ASN A 595 19.50 37.51 2.65
N PRO A 596 19.09 38.79 2.83
CA PRO A 596 18.23 39.18 3.94
C PRO A 596 16.86 38.49 3.91
N SER A 597 16.34 38.18 2.73
CA SER A 597 15.03 37.53 2.58
C SER A 597 15.00 36.11 3.18
N VAL A 598 16.06 35.33 2.99
CA VAL A 598 16.19 33.98 3.58
C VAL A 598 16.62 34.08 5.04
N PHE A 599 17.49 35.04 5.37
CA PHE A 599 18.00 35.24 6.73
C PHE A 599 16.88 35.54 7.74
N PHE A 600 15.99 36.48 7.41
CA PHE A 600 14.88 36.87 8.28
C PHE A 600 13.75 35.84 8.32
N ASP A 601 13.44 35.15 7.21
CA ASP A 601 12.40 34.09 7.18
C ASP A 601 12.76 32.92 8.11
N LYS A 602 14.05 32.54 8.18
CA LYS A 602 14.58 31.54 9.12
C LYS A 602 14.73 32.05 10.58
N LYS A 603 14.37 33.30 10.87
CA LYS A 603 14.45 33.95 12.21
C LYS A 603 15.83 33.82 12.86
N MET A 604 16.90 34.07 12.11
CA MET A 604 18.29 34.06 12.62
C MET A 604 18.75 35.47 13.04
N LYS A 605 19.89 35.59 13.73
CA LYS A 605 20.56 36.87 14.05
C LYS A 605 22.06 36.84 13.72
N MET A 606 22.65 37.97 13.34
CA MET A 606 24.08 38.05 12.96
C MET A 606 25.00 37.50 14.05
N ASN A 607 24.68 37.75 15.33
CA ASN A 607 25.41 37.23 16.49
C ASN A 607 25.36 35.69 16.65
N GLU A 608 24.37 35.00 16.07
CA GLU A 608 24.34 33.52 16.08
C GLU A 608 25.43 32.97 15.14
N ILE A 609 25.68 33.62 14.00
CA ILE A 609 26.75 33.22 13.07
C ILE A 609 28.12 33.33 13.75
N VAL A 610 28.40 34.45 14.43
CA VAL A 610 29.66 34.64 15.18
C VAL A 610 29.86 33.53 16.21
N ARG A 611 28.78 33.16 16.93
CA ARG A 611 28.84 32.07 17.91
C ARG A 611 29.16 30.73 17.24
N GLU A 612 28.49 30.35 16.15
CA GLU A 612 28.74 29.05 15.53
C GLU A 612 30.10 28.97 14.81
N VAL A 613 30.60 30.05 14.21
CA VAL A 613 31.97 30.07 13.66
C VAL A 613 33.00 29.87 14.77
N ASN A 614 32.85 30.57 15.91
CA ASN A 614 33.74 30.41 17.05
C ASN A 614 33.59 29.02 17.74
N ASN A 615 32.45 28.36 17.59
CA ASN A 615 32.25 26.97 18.06
C ASN A 615 32.95 25.93 17.16
N GLU A 616 32.92 26.11 15.82
CA GLU A 616 33.50 25.15 14.85
C GLU A 616 35.01 25.39 14.60
N TYR A 617 35.45 26.66 14.62
CA TYR A 617 36.82 27.08 14.26
C TYR A 617 37.60 27.76 15.41
N GLY A 618 37.03 27.81 16.63
CA GLY A 618 37.73 28.27 17.82
C GLY A 618 38.11 29.76 17.79
N GLY A 619 39.35 30.06 18.18
CA GLY A 619 39.92 31.42 18.18
C GLY A 619 40.79 31.73 16.95
N ASP A 620 40.87 30.80 16.01
CA ASP A 620 41.80 30.84 14.87
C ASP A 620 41.27 31.75 13.74
N LEU A 621 40.00 32.18 13.85
CA LEU A 621 39.33 33.12 12.97
C LEU A 621 38.80 34.32 13.76
N ASN A 622 39.03 35.53 13.25
CA ASN A 622 38.36 36.74 13.70
C ASN A 622 37.16 37.00 12.79
N VAL A 623 35.98 37.13 13.38
CA VAL A 623 34.69 37.29 12.69
C VAL A 623 34.03 38.61 13.10
N ILE A 624 33.81 39.48 12.12
CA ILE A 624 33.09 40.74 12.28
C ILE A 624 31.77 40.64 11.51
N VAL A 625 30.69 41.14 12.09
CA VAL A 625 29.37 41.17 11.45
C VAL A 625 28.76 42.58 11.50
N THR A 626 27.92 42.89 10.53
CA THR A 626 27.01 44.03 10.57
C THR A 626 25.92 43.83 11.63
N ASP A 627 25.25 44.91 12.04
CA ASP A 627 24.03 44.81 12.86
C ASP A 627 22.85 44.20 12.05
N ASP A 628 21.87 43.62 12.76
CA ASP A 628 20.65 43.03 12.17
C ASP A 628 19.80 44.07 11.40
N ASN A 629 20.04 45.38 11.61
CA ASN A 629 19.33 46.50 10.96
C ASN A 629 20.03 47.07 9.71
N ALA A 630 21.17 46.51 9.27
CA ALA A 630 21.94 47.04 8.14
C ALA A 630 21.31 46.74 6.76
N ASP A 631 21.48 47.66 5.79
CA ASP A 631 21.00 47.49 4.40
C ASP A 631 21.66 46.30 3.68
N GLU A 632 22.93 46.00 4.00
CA GLU A 632 23.64 44.79 3.57
C GLU A 632 24.07 44.00 4.81
N LEU A 633 23.64 42.73 4.89
CA LEU A 633 24.06 41.81 5.95
C LEU A 633 25.39 41.17 5.54
N VAL A 634 26.48 41.56 6.20
CA VAL A 634 27.85 41.18 5.83
C VAL A 634 28.56 40.51 6.99
N VAL A 635 29.19 39.38 6.71
CA VAL A 635 30.14 38.69 7.60
C VAL A 635 31.53 38.83 7.01
N ARG A 636 32.49 39.29 7.81
CA ARG A 636 33.91 39.40 7.44
C ARG A 636 34.73 38.46 8.30
N VAL A 637 35.53 37.61 7.66
CA VAL A 637 36.39 36.62 8.32
C VAL A 637 37.85 36.89 7.96
N ARG A 638 38.72 36.95 8.96
CA ARG A 638 40.20 36.99 8.82
C ARG A 638 40.82 35.86 9.64
N ILE A 639 41.95 35.31 9.18
CA ILE A 639 42.73 34.33 9.94
C ILE A 639 43.48 35.04 11.08
N VAL A 640 43.56 34.40 12.26
CA VAL A 640 44.41 34.80 13.39
C VAL A 640 45.66 33.92 13.38
N ASN A 641 46.83 34.52 13.13
CA ASN A 641 48.10 33.81 13.14
C ASN A 641 48.64 33.62 14.57
N ASP A 642 49.35 32.52 14.85
CA ASP A 642 49.99 32.29 16.16
C ASP A 642 51.07 33.34 16.50
N VAL A 643 51.76 33.85 15.48
CA VAL A 643 52.85 34.82 15.63
C VAL A 643 52.44 36.16 14.99
N PRO A 644 52.59 37.32 15.67
CA PRO A 644 52.32 38.63 15.07
C PRO A 644 53.21 38.91 13.86
N GLN A 645 52.63 39.52 12.83
CA GLN A 645 53.37 39.96 11.64
C GLN A 645 54.54 40.88 12.02
N GLY A 646 55.72 40.56 11.48
CA GLY A 646 56.96 41.29 11.73
C GLY A 646 57.88 40.69 12.79
N MET A 647 57.49 39.64 13.50
CA MET A 647 58.45 38.74 14.16
C MET A 647 58.76 37.56 13.23
N GLY A 648 60.04 37.22 13.11
CA GLY A 648 60.51 36.22 12.15
C GLY A 648 59.97 34.83 12.46
N GLN A 649 59.10 34.32 11.58
CA GLN A 649 58.66 32.94 11.60
C GLN A 649 59.82 32.00 11.22
N VAL A 650 59.76 30.76 11.66
CA VAL A 650 60.63 29.67 11.22
C VAL A 650 59.78 28.55 10.64
N ASP A 651 60.29 27.86 9.62
CA ASP A 651 59.64 26.66 9.08
C ASP A 651 59.79 25.44 10.03
N ASP A 652 59.12 24.33 9.71
CA ASP A 652 59.20 23.06 10.46
C ASP A 652 60.62 22.47 10.52
N ASP A 653 61.52 22.88 9.61
CA ASP A 653 62.94 22.52 9.59
C ASP A 653 63.85 23.51 10.37
N GLY A 654 63.29 24.61 10.89
CA GLY A 654 63.95 25.61 11.73
C GLY A 654 64.62 26.79 11.00
N ASN A 655 64.36 26.99 9.71
CA ASN A 655 64.93 28.09 8.91
C ASN A 655 64.09 29.37 9.02
N PRO A 656 64.69 30.56 9.15
CA PRO A 656 63.94 31.82 9.22
C PRO A 656 63.28 32.18 7.89
N ILE A 657 61.95 32.25 7.89
CA ILE A 657 61.12 32.64 6.75
C ILE A 657 61.29 34.14 6.48
N GLN A 658 61.43 34.53 5.22
CA GLN A 658 61.53 35.94 4.84
C GLN A 658 60.14 36.59 4.85
N SER A 659 60.08 37.87 5.22
CA SER A 659 58.81 38.60 5.42
C SER A 659 57.97 38.81 4.15
N GLU A 660 58.43 38.36 2.98
CA GLU A 660 57.72 38.41 1.70
C GLU A 660 57.06 37.06 1.33
N ASP A 661 57.38 35.97 2.03
CA ASP A 661 56.76 34.65 1.83
C ASP A 661 55.60 34.36 2.79
N VAL A 662 55.49 35.14 3.88
CA VAL A 662 54.41 35.01 4.88
C VAL A 662 53.07 35.44 4.25
N GLY A 663 52.18 34.47 4.02
CA GLY A 663 50.83 34.71 3.49
C GLY A 663 50.63 34.45 1.99
N GLN A 664 51.59 33.80 1.31
CA GLN A 664 51.40 33.34 -0.08
C GLN A 664 50.48 32.10 -0.20
N GLU A 665 50.28 31.32 0.87
CA GLU A 665 49.32 30.20 0.88
C GLU A 665 47.96 30.55 1.51
N ASP A 666 47.83 31.71 2.17
CA ASP A 666 46.60 32.18 2.84
C ASP A 666 45.40 32.24 1.88
N ASP A 667 45.61 32.62 0.61
CA ASP A 667 44.52 32.73 -0.36
C ASP A 667 44.00 31.33 -0.78
N VAL A 668 44.89 30.34 -0.90
CA VAL A 668 44.56 28.93 -1.13
C VAL A 668 43.87 28.34 0.10
N PHE A 669 44.32 28.69 1.30
CA PHE A 669 43.67 28.29 2.55
C PHE A 669 42.27 28.90 2.67
N LEU A 670 42.10 30.20 2.42
CA LEU A 670 40.80 30.88 2.43
C LEU A 670 39.83 30.28 1.39
N LYS A 671 40.30 29.91 0.19
CA LYS A 671 39.48 29.21 -0.82
C LYS A 671 39.12 27.76 -0.46
N ARG A 672 39.78 27.17 0.54
CA ARG A 672 39.40 25.88 1.15
C ARG A 672 38.45 26.11 2.33
N LEU A 673 38.75 27.09 3.19
CA LEU A 673 37.93 27.49 4.33
C LEU A 673 36.54 27.96 3.88
N GLU A 674 36.45 28.82 2.86
CA GLU A 674 35.22 29.25 2.20
C GLU A 674 34.35 28.03 1.83
N LYS A 675 34.92 27.05 1.13
CA LYS A 675 34.20 25.84 0.72
C LYS A 675 33.83 24.93 1.89
N SER A 676 34.64 24.90 2.94
CA SER A 676 34.29 24.25 4.20
C SER A 676 33.10 24.96 4.82
N MET A 677 33.23 26.22 5.22
CA MET A 677 32.17 27.00 5.88
C MET A 677 30.86 26.99 5.09
N LEU A 678 30.87 27.15 3.76
CA LEU A 678 29.65 27.09 2.95
C LEU A 678 28.94 25.71 2.96
N SER A 679 29.62 24.63 3.35
CA SER A 679 29.07 23.25 3.31
C SER A 679 29.09 22.47 4.63
N SER A 680 29.95 22.82 5.58
CA SER A 680 30.05 22.27 6.94
C SER A 680 29.39 23.15 7.99
N LEU A 681 29.57 24.48 7.93
CA LEU A 681 29.14 25.38 9.00
C LEU A 681 27.62 25.35 9.15
N LYS A 682 27.21 24.67 10.22
CA LYS A 682 25.82 24.51 10.64
C LYS A 682 25.38 25.73 11.42
N LEU A 683 24.43 26.50 10.87
CA LEU A 683 23.85 27.65 11.56
C LEU A 683 22.65 27.26 12.43
N ARG A 684 21.82 26.33 11.94
CA ARG A 684 20.63 25.81 12.67
C ARG A 684 20.16 24.47 12.11
N GLY A 685 19.17 23.89 12.78
CA GLY A 685 18.51 22.66 12.34
C GLY A 685 19.12 21.37 12.86
N ILE A 686 18.52 20.26 12.45
CA ILE A 686 18.95 18.92 12.84
C ILE A 686 19.56 18.17 11.66
N ASP A 687 20.66 17.48 11.91
CA ASP A 687 21.43 16.80 10.88
C ASP A 687 20.56 15.76 10.16
N HIS A 688 20.67 15.73 8.83
CA HIS A 688 19.84 14.95 7.91
C HIS A 688 18.37 15.41 7.74
N VAL A 689 17.86 16.43 8.46
CA VAL A 689 16.51 17.00 8.28
C VAL A 689 16.54 18.16 7.27
N LYS A 690 16.42 17.84 5.98
CA LYS A 690 16.70 18.78 4.87
C LYS A 690 15.65 19.85 4.63
N LYS A 691 14.38 19.52 4.86
CA LYS A 691 13.23 20.42 4.69
C LYS A 691 12.15 20.06 5.68
N VAL A 692 11.40 21.08 6.12
CA VAL A 692 10.23 20.89 6.98
C VAL A 692 9.01 21.54 6.32
N PHE A 693 7.87 20.85 6.34
CA PHE A 693 6.60 21.31 5.78
C PHE A 693 5.58 21.46 6.91
N MET A 694 5.02 22.66 7.07
CA MET A 694 3.93 22.91 8.02
C MET A 694 2.58 22.48 7.42
N ARG A 695 1.78 21.72 8.17
CA ARG A 695 0.40 21.36 7.80
C ARG A 695 -0.53 21.52 8.99
N ASN A 696 -1.62 22.27 8.79
CA ASN A 696 -2.75 22.25 9.72
C ASN A 696 -3.51 20.93 9.59
N ALA A 697 -3.86 20.32 10.71
CA ALA A 697 -4.55 19.04 10.82
C ALA A 697 -5.65 19.12 11.89
N LYS A 698 -6.59 18.17 11.85
CA LYS A 698 -7.69 18.10 12.81
C LYS A 698 -7.42 17.00 13.82
N ARG A 699 -7.22 17.40 15.08
CA ARG A 699 -7.08 16.51 16.23
C ARG A 699 -8.44 16.30 16.89
N THR A 700 -8.78 15.04 17.13
CA THR A 700 -9.89 14.68 18.01
C THR A 700 -9.45 14.84 19.46
N THR A 701 -10.33 15.35 20.33
CA THR A 701 -10.08 15.44 21.77
C THR A 701 -11.34 15.09 22.53
N TRP A 702 -11.21 14.31 23.61
CA TRP A 702 -12.33 13.97 24.47
C TRP A 702 -12.50 14.95 25.63
N ASP A 703 -13.73 15.36 25.91
CA ASP A 703 -14.19 16.02 27.14
C ASP A 703 -15.41 15.27 27.71
N ASP A 704 -15.47 15.06 29.03
CA ASP A 704 -16.54 14.28 29.66
C ASP A 704 -17.91 14.99 29.63
N GLU A 705 -17.96 16.32 29.49
CA GLU A 705 -19.22 17.08 29.39
C GLU A 705 -19.72 17.28 27.94
N SER A 706 -18.84 17.68 27.01
CA SER A 706 -19.18 17.97 25.61
C SER A 706 -18.92 16.83 24.62
N GLY A 707 -18.21 15.77 25.03
CA GLY A 707 -17.93 14.59 24.22
C GLY A 707 -16.68 14.71 23.35
N PHE A 708 -16.72 14.17 22.13
CA PHE A 708 -15.62 14.30 21.17
C PHE A 708 -15.64 15.67 20.47
N GLY A 709 -14.79 16.58 20.93
CA GLY A 709 -14.44 17.81 20.22
C GLY A 709 -13.42 17.56 19.11
N VAL A 710 -13.29 18.56 18.22
CA VAL A 710 -12.22 18.63 17.21
C VAL A 710 -11.49 19.96 17.37
N LYS A 711 -10.19 19.90 17.63
CA LYS A 711 -9.27 21.05 17.63
C LYS A 711 -8.47 21.04 16.33
N ASP A 712 -8.13 22.22 15.83
CA ASP A 712 -7.15 22.36 14.74
C ASP A 712 -5.74 22.45 15.36
N GLU A 713 -4.79 21.62 14.90
CA GLU A 713 -3.39 21.60 15.35
C GLU A 713 -2.41 21.75 14.18
N TRP A 714 -1.22 22.30 14.44
CA TRP A 714 -0.11 22.33 13.50
C TRP A 714 0.78 21.10 13.65
N ILE A 715 1.00 20.41 12.54
CA ILE A 715 1.91 19.26 12.40
C ILE A 715 3.06 19.66 11.48
N LEU A 716 4.27 19.21 11.80
CA LEU A 716 5.46 19.41 10.97
C LEU A 716 5.85 18.08 10.31
N GLU A 717 6.01 18.08 8.99
CA GLU A 717 6.43 16.89 8.22
C GLU A 717 7.80 17.12 7.59
N THR A 718 8.76 16.22 7.80
CA THR A 718 10.14 16.41 7.30
C THR A 718 10.43 15.65 6.00
N ASP A 719 11.40 16.15 5.23
CA ASP A 719 12.17 15.38 4.25
C ASP A 719 13.55 15.06 4.87
N GLY A 720 13.83 13.77 5.07
CA GLY A 720 14.92 13.30 5.93
C GLY A 720 14.50 13.01 7.37
N THR A 721 15.35 12.28 8.09
CA THR A 721 15.06 11.64 9.39
C THR A 721 16.24 11.74 10.35
N ASN A 722 15.94 12.11 11.58
CA ASN A 722 16.84 12.05 12.75
C ASN A 722 15.98 12.08 14.01
N LEU A 723 15.23 11.00 14.25
CA LEU A 723 14.22 10.90 15.31
C LEU A 723 14.82 11.19 16.70
N MET A 724 16.02 10.68 16.99
CA MET A 724 16.66 10.84 18.30
C MET A 724 16.89 12.31 18.65
N SER A 725 17.42 13.11 17.73
CA SER A 725 17.62 14.55 17.96
C SER A 725 16.30 15.32 17.99
N VAL A 726 15.32 14.94 17.16
CA VAL A 726 14.02 15.62 17.06
C VAL A 726 13.18 15.47 18.33
N LEU A 727 13.23 14.32 19.00
CA LEU A 727 12.55 14.09 20.27
C LEU A 727 13.13 14.91 21.45
N GLY A 728 14.29 15.56 21.26
CA GLY A 728 14.93 16.43 22.24
C GLY A 728 14.76 17.94 21.98
N VAL A 729 13.87 18.35 21.08
CA VAL A 729 13.61 19.75 20.75
C VAL A 729 12.46 20.30 21.60
N ASP A 730 12.62 21.51 22.14
CA ASP A 730 11.57 22.20 22.89
C ASP A 730 10.27 22.33 22.06
N TYR A 731 9.12 22.24 22.72
CA TYR A 731 7.77 22.30 22.12
C TYR A 731 7.38 21.11 21.20
N VAL A 732 8.24 20.10 21.03
CA VAL A 732 7.92 18.86 20.30
C VAL A 732 7.30 17.81 21.21
N ASP A 733 6.16 17.27 20.81
CA ASP A 733 5.52 16.15 21.49
C ASP A 733 6.26 14.84 21.20
N ALA A 734 7.12 14.44 22.13
CA ALA A 734 7.89 13.21 22.07
C ALA A 734 7.04 11.92 22.20
N THR A 735 5.75 12.01 22.56
CA THR A 735 4.86 10.85 22.70
C THR A 735 4.10 10.52 21.43
N ARG A 736 3.79 11.53 20.60
CA ARG A 736 3.06 11.38 19.32
C ARG A 736 3.95 11.44 18.08
N THR A 737 5.17 11.96 18.18
CA THR A 737 6.08 12.08 17.01
C THR A 737 6.47 10.72 16.45
N VAL A 738 6.30 10.54 15.13
CA VAL A 738 6.49 9.25 14.44
C VAL A 738 7.43 9.37 13.23
N CYS A 739 8.25 8.32 13.04
CA CYS A 739 9.10 8.16 11.86
C CYS A 739 8.49 7.15 10.85
N ASN A 740 8.97 7.18 9.60
CA ASN A 740 8.71 6.17 8.58
C ASN A 740 9.93 5.26 8.28
N ASP A 741 11.12 5.55 8.83
CA ASP A 741 12.27 4.67 8.79
C ASP A 741 12.19 3.63 9.93
N ILE A 742 12.05 2.37 9.54
CA ILE A 742 11.89 1.23 10.44
C ILE A 742 13.21 0.91 11.18
N VAL A 743 14.35 1.18 10.57
CA VAL A 743 15.69 0.91 11.15
C VAL A 743 16.04 1.98 12.19
N GLU A 744 15.66 3.23 11.96
CA GLU A 744 15.78 4.29 12.96
C GLU A 744 14.88 4.03 14.18
N VAL A 745 13.61 3.66 13.95
CA VAL A 745 12.68 3.31 15.05
C VAL A 745 13.23 2.14 15.90
N PHE A 746 13.91 1.17 15.30
CA PHE A 746 14.57 0.09 16.05
C PHE A 746 15.67 0.60 16.99
N GLN A 747 16.45 1.59 16.55
CA GLN A 747 17.57 2.16 17.31
C GLN A 747 17.10 3.07 18.45
N VAL A 748 15.99 3.79 18.26
CA VAL A 748 15.50 4.80 19.22
C VAL A 748 14.41 4.25 20.16
N LEU A 749 13.47 3.45 19.65
CA LEU A 749 12.27 2.98 20.38
C LEU A 749 12.23 1.46 20.60
N GLY A 750 13.20 0.71 20.07
CA GLY A 750 13.29 -0.74 20.25
C GLY A 750 12.24 -1.55 19.48
N ILE A 751 12.23 -2.87 19.74
CA ILE A 751 11.51 -3.85 18.91
C ILE A 751 9.98 -3.69 18.91
N GLU A 752 9.36 -3.33 20.03
CA GLU A 752 7.90 -3.07 20.10
C GLU A 752 7.51 -1.74 19.45
N GLY A 753 8.37 -0.71 19.53
CA GLY A 753 8.22 0.51 18.74
C GLY A 753 8.20 0.20 17.24
N VAL A 754 9.06 -0.73 16.81
CA VAL A 754 9.05 -1.24 15.42
C VAL A 754 7.80 -2.06 15.10
N ARG A 755 7.34 -2.93 16.00
CA ARG A 755 6.08 -3.70 15.85
C ARG A 755 4.92 -2.75 15.47
N GLY A 756 4.73 -1.69 16.27
CA GLY A 756 3.73 -0.66 15.99
C GLY A 756 4.00 0.12 14.69
N ALA A 757 5.25 0.47 14.40
CA ALA A 757 5.61 1.22 13.19
C ALA A 757 5.37 0.42 11.89
N ILE A 758 5.78 -0.85 11.81
CA ILE A 758 5.54 -1.70 10.63
C ILE A 758 4.05 -1.94 10.44
N LEU A 759 3.30 -2.23 11.51
CA LEU A 759 1.83 -2.39 11.45
C LEU A 759 1.15 -1.15 10.86
N ARG A 760 1.52 0.05 11.35
CA ARG A 760 1.00 1.33 10.87
C ARG A 760 1.36 1.59 9.42
N GLU A 761 2.62 1.37 9.03
CA GLU A 761 3.07 1.59 7.64
C GLU A 761 2.46 0.61 6.64
N LEU A 762 2.35 -0.69 6.98
CA LEU A 762 1.64 -1.66 6.14
C LEU A 762 0.16 -1.29 5.98
N ARG A 763 -0.50 -0.87 7.06
CA ARG A 763 -1.90 -0.41 7.03
C ARG A 763 -2.06 0.86 6.17
N ASN A 764 -1.14 1.82 6.29
CA ASN A 764 -1.12 3.05 5.48
C ASN A 764 -0.98 2.72 3.98
N VAL A 765 -0.06 1.83 3.63
CA VAL A 765 0.16 1.41 2.23
C VAL A 765 -1.06 0.71 1.65
N ILE A 766 -1.65 -0.25 2.38
CA ILE A 766 -2.77 -1.06 1.90
C ILE A 766 -4.09 -0.29 1.86
N SER A 767 -4.38 0.55 2.86
CA SER A 767 -5.65 1.29 2.91
C SER A 767 -5.71 2.52 1.99
N PHE A 768 -4.58 2.92 1.39
CA PHE A 768 -4.48 4.07 0.49
C PHE A 768 -5.40 3.97 -0.74
N ASP A 769 -5.60 2.77 -1.30
CA ASP A 769 -6.48 2.57 -2.46
C ASP A 769 -7.92 2.19 -2.09
N GLY A 770 -8.26 2.21 -0.80
CA GLY A 770 -9.54 1.79 -0.27
C GLY A 770 -9.67 0.29 0.02
N SER A 771 -8.61 -0.50 -0.19
CA SER A 771 -8.57 -1.91 0.23
C SER A 771 -8.61 -2.07 1.75
N TYR A 772 -9.13 -3.21 2.21
CA TYR A 772 -9.14 -3.60 3.62
C TYR A 772 -8.57 -5.02 3.77
N VAL A 773 -7.62 -5.15 4.69
CA VAL A 773 -7.07 -6.42 5.15
C VAL A 773 -7.30 -6.52 6.65
N ASN A 774 -7.76 -7.69 7.12
CA ASN A 774 -8.06 -7.90 8.53
C ASN A 774 -6.77 -7.79 9.37
N TYR A 775 -6.87 -7.12 10.53
CA TYR A 775 -5.77 -6.87 11.46
C TYR A 775 -4.88 -8.09 11.69
N ARG A 776 -5.47 -9.27 11.94
CA ARG A 776 -4.72 -10.50 12.27
C ARG A 776 -3.72 -10.94 11.21
N HIS A 777 -3.96 -10.64 9.93
CA HIS A 777 -3.01 -10.97 8.86
C HIS A 777 -1.81 -10.02 8.87
N LEU A 778 -2.05 -8.72 9.12
CA LEU A 778 -1.00 -7.72 9.28
C LEU A 778 -0.16 -8.01 10.54
N ALA A 779 -0.81 -8.27 11.67
CA ALA A 779 -0.17 -8.66 12.92
C ALA A 779 0.67 -9.93 12.75
N CYS A 780 0.13 -10.99 12.12
CA CYS A 780 0.88 -12.23 11.85
C CYS A 780 2.17 -11.99 11.05
N LEU A 781 2.16 -11.11 10.05
CA LEU A 781 3.38 -10.76 9.31
C LEU A 781 4.36 -9.95 10.17
N VAL A 782 3.87 -8.94 10.88
CA VAL A 782 4.68 -8.07 11.75
C VAL A 782 5.37 -8.90 12.84
N ASP A 783 4.63 -9.81 13.48
CA ASP A 783 5.13 -10.63 14.58
C ASP A 783 6.18 -11.64 14.09
N VAL A 784 6.02 -12.21 12.88
CA VAL A 784 7.09 -13.01 12.23
C VAL A 784 8.33 -12.15 11.92
N MET A 785 8.17 -10.86 11.61
CA MET A 785 9.29 -9.94 11.37
C MET A 785 10.02 -9.48 12.65
N THR A 786 9.41 -9.62 13.83
CA THR A 786 9.97 -9.12 15.11
C THR A 786 10.26 -10.19 16.17
N MET A 787 9.68 -11.38 16.10
CA MET A 787 9.71 -12.43 17.15
C MET A 787 11.10 -12.87 17.63
N GLN A 788 12.17 -12.63 16.86
CA GLN A 788 13.55 -12.98 17.24
C GLN A 788 14.29 -11.85 17.99
N GLY A 789 13.63 -10.71 18.28
CA GLY A 789 14.24 -9.55 18.95
C GLY A 789 15.08 -8.66 18.04
N HIS A 790 15.30 -9.06 16.79
CA HIS A 790 15.92 -8.28 15.73
C HIS A 790 15.08 -8.35 14.45
N LEU A 791 15.19 -7.32 13.60
CA LEU A 791 14.35 -7.18 12.41
C LEU A 791 14.66 -8.24 11.34
N MET A 792 13.66 -9.06 11.03
CA MET A 792 13.75 -10.08 9.99
C MET A 792 13.18 -9.57 8.68
N ALA A 793 14.06 -9.28 7.73
CA ALA A 793 13.69 -9.02 6.34
C ALA A 793 13.12 -10.30 5.71
N ILE A 794 12.04 -10.18 4.95
CA ILE A 794 11.36 -11.32 4.30
C ILE A 794 12.05 -11.64 2.96
N ASP A 795 13.37 -11.50 2.88
CA ASP A 795 14.21 -11.85 1.73
C ASP A 795 15.02 -13.12 2.02
N ARG A 796 15.81 -13.60 1.05
CA ARG A 796 16.67 -14.78 1.24
C ARG A 796 17.63 -14.64 2.43
N HIS A 797 18.13 -13.44 2.72
CA HIS A 797 19.12 -13.20 3.76
C HIS A 797 18.51 -13.23 5.16
N GLY A 798 17.24 -12.83 5.32
CA GLY A 798 16.49 -13.03 6.56
C GLY A 798 15.88 -14.43 6.68
N ILE A 799 15.20 -14.93 5.65
CA ILE A 799 14.54 -16.25 5.67
C ILE A 799 15.56 -17.36 5.97
N ASN A 800 16.75 -17.33 5.35
CA ASN A 800 17.79 -18.36 5.60
C ASN A 800 18.51 -18.21 6.95
N ARG A 801 18.23 -17.16 7.74
CA ARG A 801 18.72 -16.99 9.13
C ARG A 801 17.75 -17.50 10.19
N VAL A 802 16.49 -17.77 9.84
CA VAL A 802 15.56 -18.40 10.78
C VAL A 802 16.04 -19.82 11.07
N GLU A 803 16.18 -20.18 12.36
CA GLU A 803 16.44 -21.55 12.79
C GLU A 803 15.34 -22.49 12.25
N SER A 804 15.66 -23.18 11.17
CA SER A 804 14.69 -23.90 10.36
C SER A 804 15.39 -25.00 9.57
N GLY A 805 14.63 -26.03 9.18
CA GLY A 805 15.17 -27.21 8.54
C GLY A 805 15.98 -26.92 7.26
N PRO A 806 17.12 -27.62 7.01
CA PRO A 806 17.87 -27.47 5.76
C PRO A 806 17.04 -27.78 4.51
N LEU A 807 16.04 -28.68 4.59
CA LEU A 807 15.10 -28.91 3.47
C LEU A 807 14.17 -27.71 3.26
N LEU A 808 13.78 -27.01 4.34
CA LEU A 808 13.00 -25.78 4.24
C LEU A 808 13.82 -24.66 3.59
N ARG A 809 15.03 -24.38 4.10
CA ARG A 809 15.96 -23.38 3.54
C ARG A 809 16.28 -23.64 2.07
N SER A 810 16.66 -24.88 1.73
CA SER A 810 16.98 -25.24 0.34
C SER A 810 15.79 -25.11 -0.65
N SER A 811 14.55 -25.06 -0.17
CA SER A 811 13.37 -24.81 -1.02
C SER A 811 13.26 -23.37 -1.54
N PHE A 812 14.12 -22.45 -1.08
CA PHE A 812 14.04 -21.02 -1.36
C PHE A 812 15.37 -20.43 -1.85
N GLU A 813 15.41 -20.08 -3.14
CA GLU A 813 16.49 -19.37 -3.86
C GLU A 813 17.88 -20.05 -3.93
N GLU A 814 18.46 -20.49 -2.81
CA GLU A 814 19.88 -20.87 -2.69
C GLU A 814 20.05 -22.37 -2.38
N THR A 815 19.32 -23.21 -3.14
CA THR A 815 19.15 -24.66 -2.89
C THR A 815 20.46 -25.45 -2.70
N VAL A 816 21.47 -25.23 -3.54
CA VAL A 816 22.70 -26.03 -3.51
C VAL A 816 23.58 -25.65 -2.32
N ASP A 817 23.75 -24.36 -2.08
CA ASP A 817 24.64 -23.84 -1.04
C ASP A 817 24.12 -24.21 0.35
N MET A 818 22.81 -24.04 0.59
CA MET A 818 22.16 -24.47 1.85
C MET A 818 22.33 -25.97 2.13
N LEU A 819 22.31 -26.83 1.10
CA LEU A 819 22.54 -28.28 1.27
C LEU A 819 24.02 -28.63 1.47
N MET A 820 24.94 -27.88 0.87
CA MET A 820 26.39 -28.06 1.08
C MET A 820 26.81 -27.62 2.49
N ASP A 821 26.29 -26.49 2.97
CA ASP A 821 26.51 -26.04 4.35
C ASP A 821 25.92 -27.03 5.35
N ALA A 822 24.66 -27.44 5.17
CA ALA A 822 24.01 -28.42 6.04
C ALA A 822 24.75 -29.77 6.10
N ALA A 823 25.27 -30.25 4.95
CA ALA A 823 26.11 -31.45 4.90
C ALA A 823 27.49 -31.27 5.53
N THR A 824 28.04 -30.04 5.52
CA THR A 824 29.34 -29.70 6.13
C THR A 824 29.25 -29.61 7.65
N TYR A 825 28.16 -29.07 8.18
CA TYR A 825 27.90 -28.96 9.62
C TYR A 825 27.14 -30.16 10.21
N ALA A 826 26.73 -31.12 9.37
CA ALA A 826 25.91 -32.28 9.73
C ALA A 826 24.60 -31.90 10.45
N GLU A 827 23.87 -30.92 9.89
CA GLU A 827 22.56 -30.50 10.41
C GLU A 827 21.52 -31.64 10.35
N GLU A 828 20.76 -31.82 11.44
CA GLU A 828 19.65 -32.78 11.51
C GLU A 828 18.31 -32.12 11.10
N GLU A 829 17.49 -32.85 10.36
CA GLU A 829 16.16 -32.40 9.90
C GLU A 829 15.04 -33.16 10.64
N ILE A 830 13.99 -32.44 11.06
CA ILE A 830 13.04 -32.95 12.07
C ILE A 830 11.64 -33.28 11.48
N LEU A 831 11.39 -33.01 10.19
CA LEU A 831 10.18 -33.46 9.46
C LEU A 831 8.86 -32.98 10.07
N LYS A 832 8.84 -31.75 10.61
CA LYS A 832 7.69 -31.14 11.32
C LYS A 832 6.95 -30.06 10.51
N GLY A 833 7.62 -29.44 9.57
CA GLY A 833 7.11 -28.40 8.66
C GLY A 833 6.50 -28.96 7.38
N VAL A 834 5.99 -28.05 6.55
CA VAL A 834 5.11 -28.40 5.43
C VAL A 834 5.89 -28.87 4.20
N THR A 835 6.86 -28.07 3.75
CA THR A 835 7.62 -28.33 2.51
C THR A 835 8.46 -29.61 2.58
N GLU A 836 9.09 -29.90 3.72
CA GLU A 836 9.89 -31.12 3.92
C GLU A 836 9.04 -32.41 3.83
N ASN A 837 7.85 -32.41 4.44
CA ASN A 837 6.91 -33.52 4.29
C ASN A 837 6.42 -33.68 2.84
N ILE A 838 6.15 -32.57 2.14
CA ILE A 838 5.80 -32.58 0.71
C ILE A 838 6.93 -33.15 -0.15
N MET A 839 8.19 -32.77 0.11
CA MET A 839 9.37 -33.30 -0.60
C MET A 839 9.54 -34.81 -0.42
N LEU A 840 9.21 -35.35 0.75
CA LEU A 840 9.27 -36.78 1.04
C LEU A 840 8.00 -37.56 0.65
N GLY A 841 6.95 -36.89 0.15
CA GLY A 841 5.67 -37.52 -0.15
C GLY A 841 4.89 -37.99 1.08
N GLN A 842 5.17 -37.42 2.25
CA GLN A 842 4.52 -37.74 3.53
C GLN A 842 3.33 -36.83 3.80
N LEU A 843 2.41 -37.26 4.68
CA LEU A 843 1.29 -36.43 5.12
C LEU A 843 1.82 -35.29 6.00
N ALA A 844 1.83 -34.07 5.45
CA ALA A 844 2.23 -32.88 6.20
C ALA A 844 1.32 -32.62 7.40
N ARG A 845 1.92 -32.23 8.53
CA ARG A 845 1.24 -32.01 9.83
C ARG A 845 0.49 -30.68 9.87
N VAL A 846 -0.48 -30.51 8.96
CA VAL A 846 -1.27 -29.29 8.74
C VAL A 846 -2.75 -29.61 8.64
N GLY A 847 -3.62 -28.75 9.19
CA GLY A 847 -5.07 -28.96 9.17
C GLY A 847 -5.47 -30.35 9.68
N THR A 848 -6.12 -31.14 8.82
CA THR A 848 -6.52 -32.53 9.11
C THR A 848 -5.35 -33.49 9.35
N GLY A 849 -4.14 -33.19 8.86
CA GLY A 849 -2.92 -33.96 9.12
C GLY A 849 -2.22 -33.62 10.44
N ASN A 850 -2.71 -32.63 11.20
CA ASN A 850 -2.19 -32.27 12.52
C ASN A 850 -2.80 -33.12 13.67
N MET A 851 -3.58 -34.16 13.36
CA MET A 851 -4.12 -35.13 14.31
C MET A 851 -4.12 -36.56 13.76
N ASP A 852 -3.85 -37.53 14.63
CA ASP A 852 -3.97 -38.95 14.31
C ASP A 852 -5.38 -39.47 14.64
N LEU A 853 -5.90 -40.38 13.81
CA LEU A 853 -7.18 -41.05 14.06
C LEU A 853 -6.93 -42.44 14.66
N LEU A 854 -7.37 -42.63 15.91
CA LEU A 854 -7.31 -43.91 16.61
C LEU A 854 -8.70 -44.54 16.68
N LEU A 855 -8.76 -45.88 16.61
CA LEU A 855 -10.00 -46.63 16.75
C LEU A 855 -10.35 -46.77 18.24
N ASP A 856 -11.54 -46.32 18.64
CA ASP A 856 -12.07 -46.56 19.98
C ASP A 856 -12.58 -48.01 20.08
N GLU A 857 -11.69 -48.93 20.43
CA GLU A 857 -12.00 -50.34 20.64
C GLU A 857 -13.11 -50.55 21.68
N GLN A 858 -13.21 -49.71 22.70
CA GLN A 858 -14.25 -49.86 23.73
C GLN A 858 -15.63 -49.50 23.18
N LYS A 859 -15.72 -48.46 22.35
CA LYS A 859 -16.95 -48.11 21.66
C LYS A 859 -17.30 -49.15 20.61
N VAL A 860 -16.32 -49.60 19.81
CA VAL A 860 -16.54 -50.68 18.83
C VAL A 860 -17.07 -51.94 19.50
N VAL A 861 -16.51 -52.38 20.62
CA VAL A 861 -16.99 -53.59 21.33
C VAL A 861 -18.36 -53.41 22.00
N ARG A 862 -18.78 -52.18 22.34
CA ARG A 862 -20.12 -51.90 22.89
C ARG A 862 -21.20 -51.71 21.82
N ASP A 863 -20.85 -51.04 20.72
CA ASP A 863 -21.76 -50.74 19.61
C ASP A 863 -21.77 -51.86 18.54
N ALA A 864 -20.89 -52.87 18.67
CA ALA A 864 -20.89 -54.09 17.86
C ALA A 864 -22.12 -54.97 18.16
N VAL A 865 -23.20 -54.67 17.47
CA VAL A 865 -24.29 -55.63 17.26
C VAL A 865 -23.71 -56.89 16.62
N GLU A 866 -23.88 -58.05 17.25
CA GLU A 866 -23.56 -59.33 16.62
C GLU A 866 -24.35 -59.47 15.32
N VAL A 867 -23.64 -59.45 14.19
CA VAL A 867 -24.23 -59.80 12.90
C VAL A 867 -24.45 -61.29 12.90
N VAL A 868 -25.66 -61.73 13.25
CA VAL A 868 -26.07 -63.13 13.16
C VAL A 868 -26.03 -63.54 11.69
N VAL A 869 -24.94 -64.19 11.29
CA VAL A 869 -24.81 -64.83 9.98
C VAL A 869 -25.62 -66.11 10.06
N ASP A 870 -26.78 -66.13 9.39
CA ASP A 870 -27.67 -67.30 9.37
C ASP A 870 -26.90 -68.56 8.92
N GLU A 871 -26.99 -69.60 9.75
CA GLU A 871 -26.18 -70.81 9.62
C GLU A 871 -26.70 -71.69 8.47
N PHE A 872 -25.95 -71.73 7.36
CA PHE A 872 -26.29 -72.55 6.19
C PHE A 872 -26.22 -74.05 6.52
N GLY A 873 -27.38 -74.63 6.86
CA GLY A 873 -27.52 -76.06 7.16
C GLY A 873 -27.14 -76.97 5.98
N PRO A 874 -26.38 -78.06 6.18
CA PRO A 874 -25.88 -78.90 5.10
C PRO A 874 -26.89 -79.99 4.67
N GLY A 875 -27.16 -80.12 3.37
CA GLY A 875 -27.89 -81.28 2.83
C GLY A 875 -28.22 -81.21 1.34
N SER A 876 -27.94 -82.31 0.63
CA SER A 876 -28.17 -82.57 -0.81
C SER A 876 -27.49 -81.61 -1.82
N ASP A 877 -26.77 -82.00 -2.89
CA ASP A 877 -26.10 -83.21 -3.42
C ASP A 877 -26.21 -83.13 -4.98
N SER A 878 -25.39 -83.92 -5.69
CA SER A 878 -25.02 -83.81 -7.12
C SER A 878 -24.11 -82.61 -7.46
N ASP A 879 -23.04 -82.71 -8.26
CA ASP A 879 -21.99 -83.70 -8.62
C ASP A 879 -21.37 -83.20 -9.96
N VAL A 880 -20.28 -83.82 -10.42
CA VAL A 880 -19.62 -83.68 -11.74
C VAL A 880 -18.68 -82.48 -11.91
N GLY A 881 -17.35 -82.75 -11.87
CA GLY A 881 -16.58 -82.44 -13.08
C GLY A 881 -15.13 -81.92 -13.08
N GLY A 882 -14.21 -82.43 -12.22
CA GLY A 882 -12.87 -82.83 -12.70
C GLY A 882 -11.67 -81.84 -12.82
N LEU A 883 -10.57 -82.19 -12.11
CA LEU A 883 -9.15 -81.77 -12.26
C LEU A 883 -8.83 -80.26 -12.09
N GLY A 884 -7.77 -79.79 -11.42
CA GLY A 884 -6.53 -80.43 -10.93
C GLY A 884 -5.31 -79.78 -11.64
N THR A 885 -4.28 -79.21 -10.98
CA THR A 885 -3.80 -79.35 -9.59
C THR A 885 -3.04 -78.11 -9.05
N ALA A 886 -3.12 -77.88 -7.74
CA ALA A 886 -2.13 -77.26 -6.84
C ALA A 886 -1.46 -75.90 -7.22
N GLY A 887 -1.82 -74.82 -6.50
CA GLY A 887 -1.19 -73.49 -6.69
C GLY A 887 -1.47 -72.41 -5.64
N GLY A 888 -1.87 -72.76 -4.41
CA GLY A 888 -1.92 -71.84 -3.26
C GLY A 888 -2.75 -70.55 -3.41
N ALA A 889 -4.08 -70.62 -3.24
CA ALA A 889 -4.96 -69.45 -3.21
C ALA A 889 -5.91 -69.50 -2.00
N GLY A 890 -5.98 -68.39 -1.25
CA GLY A 890 -7.02 -68.17 -0.24
C GLY A 890 -8.27 -67.61 -0.92
N SER A 891 -9.29 -68.44 -1.10
CA SER A 891 -10.51 -68.10 -1.83
C SER A 891 -11.54 -67.33 -0.98
N ALA A 892 -12.26 -66.40 -1.59
CA ALA A 892 -13.46 -65.76 -1.03
C ALA A 892 -14.56 -66.81 -0.71
N THR A 893 -15.52 -66.53 0.18
CA THR A 893 -16.77 -65.75 -0.03
C THR A 893 -17.60 -65.82 1.28
N PRO A 894 -18.83 -65.25 1.42
CA PRO A 894 -19.60 -64.32 0.57
C PRO A 894 -20.02 -63.03 1.33
N TYR A 895 -20.87 -62.19 0.72
CA TYR A 895 -21.59 -61.11 1.39
C TYR A 895 -22.89 -61.61 2.03
N ALA A 896 -23.19 -61.18 3.26
CA ALA A 896 -24.51 -61.16 3.88
C ALA A 896 -24.75 -59.78 4.52
N ALA A 897 -26.02 -59.38 4.71
CA ALA A 897 -26.37 -57.96 4.87
C ALA A 897 -26.39 -57.44 6.32
N THR A 898 -26.03 -56.16 6.50
CA THR A 898 -26.19 -55.39 7.76
C THR A 898 -27.04 -54.13 7.53
N PRO A 899 -27.90 -53.72 8.48
CA PRO A 899 -29.02 -52.80 8.21
C PRO A 899 -28.68 -51.30 8.34
N PHE A 900 -27.65 -50.80 7.64
CA PHE A 900 -27.28 -49.37 7.60
C PHE A 900 -27.33 -48.74 6.19
N ALA A 901 -28.18 -49.27 5.30
CA ALA A 901 -28.40 -48.77 3.95
C ALA A 901 -29.58 -47.77 3.87
N SER A 902 -29.37 -46.52 4.30
CA SER A 902 -30.38 -45.45 4.18
C SER A 902 -29.81 -44.04 3.90
N SER A 903 -28.65 -43.95 3.24
CA SER A 903 -28.29 -42.72 2.52
C SER A 903 -29.10 -42.62 1.22
N PRO A 904 -29.60 -41.42 0.83
CA PRO A 904 -30.38 -41.25 -0.39
C PRO A 904 -29.51 -41.49 -1.63
N MET A 905 -29.96 -42.37 -2.53
CA MET A 905 -29.20 -42.76 -3.71
C MET A 905 -29.02 -41.61 -4.72
N VAL A 906 -27.78 -41.34 -5.09
CA VAL A 906 -27.45 -40.71 -6.39
C VAL A 906 -27.54 -41.80 -7.46
N SER A 907 -28.32 -41.58 -8.52
CA SER A 907 -28.33 -42.46 -9.68
C SER A 907 -27.09 -42.21 -10.55
N GLY A 908 -26.35 -43.27 -10.90
CA GLY A 908 -25.01 -43.18 -11.45
C GLY A 908 -24.90 -42.63 -12.87
N GLY A 909 -23.71 -42.10 -13.20
CA GLY A 909 -23.43 -41.41 -14.47
C GLY A 909 -21.95 -41.38 -14.87
N ALA A 910 -21.28 -42.53 -14.85
CA ALA A 910 -19.93 -42.78 -15.37
C ALA A 910 -18.78 -41.92 -14.80
N GLU A 911 -18.10 -42.43 -13.77
CA GLU A 911 -16.74 -42.00 -13.45
C GLU A 911 -15.75 -42.61 -14.44
N MET A 912 -14.85 -41.77 -14.95
CA MET A 912 -13.66 -42.18 -15.72
C MET A 912 -12.50 -41.30 -15.25
N SER A 913 -11.71 -41.80 -14.30
CA SER A 913 -10.35 -41.33 -14.13
C SER A 913 -9.52 -41.81 -15.32
N PRO A 914 -8.63 -40.95 -15.84
CA PRO A 914 -7.23 -41.34 -15.76
C PRO A 914 -6.28 -40.16 -15.51
N PHE A 915 -5.24 -40.41 -14.70
CA PHE A 915 -4.03 -39.58 -14.67
C PHE A 915 -2.91 -40.34 -15.38
N VAL A 916 -2.71 -40.10 -16.69
CA VAL A 916 -1.56 -40.65 -17.43
C VAL A 916 -1.03 -39.65 -18.46
N GLY A 917 0.20 -39.20 -18.25
CA GLY A 917 1.21 -38.96 -19.29
C GLY A 917 0.86 -38.05 -20.48
N GLY A 918 1.13 -36.74 -20.35
CA GLY A 918 1.25 -35.82 -21.48
C GLY A 918 2.10 -34.60 -21.10
N GLY A 919 3.27 -34.44 -21.70
CA GLY A 919 4.17 -33.31 -21.41
C GLY A 919 3.71 -32.01 -22.07
N GLY A 920 3.57 -30.94 -21.29
CA GLY A 920 3.27 -29.59 -21.76
C GLY A 920 3.95 -28.55 -20.88
N GLY A 921 4.68 -27.61 -21.48
CA GLY A 921 5.46 -26.60 -20.76
C GLY A 921 4.62 -25.44 -20.24
N PHE A 922 5.02 -24.87 -19.10
CA PHE A 922 4.45 -23.62 -18.59
C PHE A 922 4.80 -22.44 -19.50
N SER A 923 3.78 -21.69 -19.94
CA SER A 923 3.89 -20.29 -20.39
C SER A 923 2.51 -19.63 -20.36
N PRO A 924 2.37 -18.38 -19.86
CA PRO A 924 1.08 -17.69 -19.76
C PRO A 924 0.69 -17.04 -21.09
N ALA A 925 -0.62 -16.99 -21.39
CA ALA A 925 -1.15 -16.38 -22.61
C ALA A 925 -2.21 -15.30 -22.30
N THR A 926 -1.87 -14.05 -22.60
CA THR A 926 -2.82 -12.93 -22.66
C THR A 926 -3.56 -12.91 -24.00
N SER A 927 -4.89 -12.80 -24.02
CA SER A 927 -5.67 -11.97 -24.97
C SER A 927 -7.19 -12.18 -24.86
N PHE A 928 -7.93 -11.07 -24.94
CA PHE A 928 -9.31 -11.01 -25.44
C PHE A 928 -9.22 -10.49 -26.90
N SER A 929 -10.09 -10.77 -27.87
CA SER A 929 -11.31 -11.59 -28.01
C SER A 929 -11.70 -11.54 -29.53
N PRO A 930 -12.82 -12.10 -30.03
CA PRO A 930 -13.73 -13.16 -29.55
C PRO A 930 -13.96 -14.28 -30.61
N SER A 931 -14.58 -15.42 -30.29
CA SER A 931 -15.42 -16.18 -31.25
C SER A 931 -16.16 -17.42 -30.70
N TYR A 932 -17.32 -17.69 -31.32
CA TYR A 932 -18.05 -18.96 -31.49
C TYR A 932 -18.41 -19.85 -30.26
N SER A 933 -19.71 -19.94 -30.02
CA SER A 933 -20.34 -20.96 -29.17
C SER A 933 -20.37 -22.34 -29.83
N PRO A 934 -20.11 -23.44 -29.10
CA PRO A 934 -20.60 -24.77 -29.47
C PRO A 934 -22.12 -24.81 -29.24
N SER A 935 -22.90 -25.15 -30.28
CA SER A 935 -24.33 -25.42 -30.12
C SER A 935 -24.57 -26.84 -29.60
N TYR A 936 -25.52 -27.00 -28.68
CA TYR A 936 -25.99 -28.32 -28.26
C TYR A 936 -27.51 -28.36 -28.24
N ALA A 937 -28.08 -29.40 -28.86
CA ALA A 937 -29.53 -29.56 -29.01
C ALA A 937 -30.13 -30.38 -27.84
N PRO A 938 -31.39 -30.14 -27.45
CA PRO A 938 -32.02 -30.84 -26.33
C PRO A 938 -32.37 -32.29 -26.68
N GLY A 939 -31.62 -33.25 -26.12
CA GLY A 939 -31.92 -34.67 -26.19
C GLY A 939 -33.07 -35.06 -25.26
N ALA A 940 -34.32 -34.88 -25.68
CA ALA A 940 -35.48 -35.29 -24.90
C ALA A 940 -35.59 -36.82 -24.80
N ARG A 941 -35.95 -37.35 -23.62
CA ARG A 941 -36.45 -38.72 -23.44
C ARG A 941 -37.88 -38.72 -22.89
N SER A 942 -38.65 -39.66 -23.40
CA SER A 942 -40.10 -39.76 -23.28
C SER A 942 -40.59 -40.26 -21.92
N SER A 943 -41.75 -39.77 -21.51
CA SER A 943 -42.82 -40.64 -21.00
C SER A 943 -43.98 -40.63 -21.98
N SER A 944 -44.58 -41.79 -22.23
CA SER A 944 -45.53 -42.01 -23.32
C SER A 944 -46.96 -42.18 -22.83
N TYR A 945 -47.90 -41.40 -23.35
CA TYR A 945 -49.30 -41.80 -23.48
C TYR A 945 -49.94 -41.20 -24.73
N ASN A 946 -50.70 -42.04 -25.44
CA ASN A 946 -51.59 -41.73 -26.56
C ASN A 946 -52.91 -42.43 -26.18
N PRO A 947 -54.10 -41.85 -26.44
CA PRO A 947 -54.72 -42.15 -27.74
C PRO A 947 -55.63 -41.04 -28.34
N THR A 948 -55.69 -41.00 -29.67
CA THR A 948 -56.89 -40.73 -30.52
C THR A 948 -57.77 -39.50 -30.21
N SER A 949 -58.00 -38.59 -31.16
CA SER A 949 -58.99 -38.78 -32.26
C SER A 949 -59.19 -37.47 -33.07
N GLY A 950 -59.95 -37.53 -34.18
CA GLY A 950 -60.51 -36.35 -34.87
C GLY A 950 -59.69 -35.81 -36.06
N SER A 951 -60.03 -36.22 -37.29
CA SER A 951 -59.37 -35.78 -38.53
C SER A 951 -60.34 -35.18 -39.55
N TYR A 952 -60.12 -33.90 -39.89
CA TYR A 952 -60.48 -33.18 -41.13
C TYR A 952 -59.47 -32.01 -41.22
N GLY A 953 -58.91 -31.53 -42.34
CA GLY A 953 -59.37 -31.51 -43.74
C GLY A 953 -59.95 -30.11 -44.05
N SER A 954 -59.50 -29.31 -45.03
CA SER A 954 -58.43 -29.48 -46.03
C SER A 954 -57.98 -28.12 -46.64
N ALA A 955 -56.77 -28.09 -47.22
CA ALA A 955 -56.24 -27.28 -48.34
C ALA A 955 -56.58 -25.77 -48.62
N ALA A 956 -55.58 -25.12 -49.23
CA ALA A 956 -55.64 -24.06 -50.27
C ALA A 956 -55.65 -22.56 -49.89
N SER A 957 -54.68 -21.86 -50.47
CA SER A 957 -54.60 -20.41 -50.78
C SER A 957 -55.02 -20.16 -52.25
N PRO A 958 -55.07 -18.94 -52.84
CA PRO A 958 -54.60 -17.62 -52.34
C PRO A 958 -55.52 -16.40 -52.69
N GLN A 959 -54.94 -15.19 -52.60
CA GLN A 959 -55.08 -14.04 -53.53
C GLN A 959 -56.00 -12.82 -53.23
N TYR A 960 -55.47 -11.67 -53.66
CA TYR A 960 -56.04 -10.33 -53.92
C TYR A 960 -56.33 -9.29 -52.81
N SER A 961 -55.93 -8.06 -53.15
CA SER A 961 -56.15 -6.72 -52.56
C SER A 961 -56.97 -5.87 -53.58
N PRO A 962 -57.06 -4.51 -53.61
CA PRO A 962 -56.60 -3.43 -52.71
C PRO A 962 -57.65 -2.28 -52.51
N SER A 963 -57.27 -1.12 -51.93
CA SER A 963 -57.68 0.23 -52.41
C SER A 963 -56.82 1.39 -51.82
N SER A 964 -56.71 2.52 -52.56
CA SER A 964 -55.82 3.68 -52.30
C SER A 964 -56.63 5.00 -52.03
N PRO A 965 -56.28 6.28 -52.35
CA PRO A 965 -55.32 6.94 -53.32
C PRO A 965 -54.39 8.02 -52.67
N SER A 966 -53.70 9.01 -53.30
CA SER A 966 -52.82 9.15 -54.51
C SER A 966 -52.01 10.50 -54.43
N TYR A 967 -51.19 10.85 -55.46
CA TYR A 967 -50.43 12.13 -55.66
C TYR A 967 -49.20 12.40 -54.73
N SER A 968 -48.02 12.96 -55.09
CA SER A 968 -47.32 13.36 -56.35
C SER A 968 -47.81 14.60 -57.15
N PRO A 969 -47.04 15.25 -58.08
CA PRO A 969 -45.61 15.11 -58.48
C PRO A 969 -44.84 16.43 -58.83
N THR A 970 -43.52 16.38 -59.15
CA THR A 970 -42.82 17.27 -60.14
C THR A 970 -41.39 16.78 -60.52
N SER A 971 -40.78 17.29 -61.63
CA SER A 971 -39.47 16.91 -62.25
C SER A 971 -39.09 17.94 -63.38
N PRO A 972 -38.13 17.77 -64.36
CA PRO A 972 -37.02 16.81 -64.61
C PRO A 972 -35.69 17.44 -65.21
N GLN A 973 -34.86 16.63 -65.92
CA GLN A 973 -33.73 16.94 -66.90
C GLN A 973 -32.29 17.07 -66.30
N TYR A 974 -31.13 16.73 -66.94
CA TYR A 974 -30.65 16.10 -68.22
C TYR A 974 -29.10 15.82 -68.09
N SER A 975 -28.26 15.22 -68.96
CA SER A 975 -28.27 14.47 -70.27
C SER A 975 -26.88 13.76 -70.50
N PRO A 976 -26.63 12.90 -71.55
CA PRO A 976 -25.45 11.99 -71.64
C PRO A 976 -24.54 12.04 -72.91
N THR A 977 -23.42 11.27 -72.96
CA THR A 977 -22.70 10.82 -74.20
C THR A 977 -21.70 9.64 -73.98
N SER A 978 -21.08 9.10 -75.06
CA SER A 978 -20.28 7.84 -75.14
C SER A 978 -19.03 8.03 -76.07
N PRO A 979 -18.29 7.02 -76.64
CA PRO A 979 -17.85 5.66 -76.21
C PRO A 979 -16.34 5.30 -76.52
N ALA A 980 -15.90 4.09 -76.10
CA ALA A 980 -14.87 3.19 -76.70
C ALA A 980 -13.35 3.53 -76.76
N TYR A 981 -12.47 2.59 -76.32
CA TYR A 981 -11.51 1.83 -77.17
C TYR A 981 -10.67 0.77 -76.38
N SER A 982 -9.96 -0.12 -77.09
CA SER A 982 -8.92 -1.05 -76.58
C SER A 982 -7.80 -1.17 -77.62
N PRO A 983 -6.51 -1.28 -77.25
CA PRO A 983 -5.87 -2.60 -77.00
C PRO A 983 -4.80 -2.51 -75.85
N THR A 984 -3.92 -3.47 -75.51
CA THR A 984 -3.49 -4.77 -76.11
C THR A 984 -3.00 -5.73 -75.01
N SER A 985 -3.08 -7.05 -75.25
CA SER A 985 -2.30 -8.11 -74.56
C SER A 985 -0.79 -8.01 -74.91
N PRO A 986 0.18 -8.73 -74.25
CA PRO A 986 0.06 -10.14 -73.82
C PRO A 986 0.72 -10.56 -72.47
N GLN A 987 0.17 -11.67 -71.91
CA GLN A 987 0.85 -12.84 -71.30
C GLN A 987 2.05 -12.62 -70.35
N TYR A 988 2.06 -13.16 -69.13
CA TYR A 988 2.15 -14.62 -68.89
C TYR A 988 1.69 -15.01 -67.47
N SER A 989 1.04 -16.16 -67.35
CA SER A 989 1.12 -17.02 -66.15
C SER A 989 1.97 -18.24 -66.51
N PRO A 990 2.64 -18.90 -65.55
CA PRO A 990 2.19 -20.26 -65.25
C PRO A 990 2.45 -20.77 -63.81
N THR A 991 1.82 -21.92 -63.52
CA THR A 991 2.29 -23.04 -62.66
C THR A 991 2.62 -22.83 -61.18
N SER A 992 1.79 -23.44 -60.33
CA SER A 992 2.25 -24.34 -59.26
C SER A 992 3.10 -25.48 -59.85
N PRO A 993 4.13 -25.98 -59.14
CA PRO A 993 3.92 -27.09 -58.19
C PRO A 993 4.67 -26.85 -56.86
N ALA A 994 4.19 -27.28 -55.69
CA ALA A 994 3.86 -28.64 -55.27
C ALA A 994 5.05 -29.62 -55.34
N TYR A 995 5.87 -29.66 -54.28
CA TYR A 995 6.72 -30.82 -53.99
C TYR A 995 6.95 -31.01 -52.49
N SER A 996 6.54 -32.17 -51.99
CA SER A 996 7.05 -32.77 -50.76
C SER A 996 7.93 -33.97 -51.13
N PRO A 997 9.08 -34.11 -50.45
CA PRO A 997 9.55 -35.45 -50.04
C PRO A 997 9.69 -35.46 -48.50
N THR A 998 8.86 -36.19 -47.77
CA THR A 998 9.06 -37.61 -47.38
C THR A 998 10.30 -37.89 -46.52
N SER A 999 10.06 -38.24 -45.26
CA SER A 999 10.98 -39.01 -44.39
C SER A 999 11.36 -40.35 -45.04
N PRO A 1000 12.51 -40.95 -44.65
CA PRO A 1000 12.51 -41.98 -43.59
C PRO A 1000 13.59 -41.69 -42.51
N ALA A 1001 13.37 -41.88 -41.21
CA ALA A 1001 13.06 -43.12 -40.47
C ALA A 1001 14.21 -44.14 -40.43
N TYR A 1002 14.78 -44.40 -39.24
CA TYR A 1002 14.83 -45.73 -38.60
C TYR A 1002 15.45 -45.65 -37.18
N SER A 1003 14.99 -46.54 -36.29
CA SER A 1003 15.62 -46.97 -35.02
C SER A 1003 16.35 -48.33 -35.27
N PRO A 1004 16.85 -49.16 -34.31
CA PRO A 1004 16.71 -49.16 -32.85
C PRO A 1004 18.01 -49.59 -32.08
N THR A 1005 17.84 -50.33 -30.97
CA THR A 1005 18.81 -51.11 -30.15
C THR A 1005 19.67 -50.41 -29.08
N SER A 1006 19.27 -50.65 -27.83
CA SER A 1006 20.07 -50.71 -26.59
C SER A 1006 21.01 -51.96 -26.59
N PRO A 1007 21.94 -52.20 -25.62
CA PRO A 1007 21.78 -51.99 -24.17
C PRO A 1007 23.00 -51.50 -23.34
N GLN A 1008 22.71 -51.21 -22.05
CA GLN A 1008 23.60 -51.27 -20.86
C GLN A 1008 25.03 -50.68 -20.93
N TYR A 1009 25.29 -49.64 -20.11
CA TYR A 1009 25.95 -49.80 -18.80
C TYR A 1009 25.88 -48.50 -17.96
N SER A 1010 25.97 -48.63 -16.64
CA SER A 1010 26.17 -47.58 -15.63
C SER A 1010 27.24 -48.09 -14.63
N PRO A 1011 27.97 -47.27 -13.83
CA PRO A 1011 27.45 -46.14 -13.05
C PRO A 1011 28.40 -44.92 -12.88
N THR A 1012 28.08 -44.08 -11.89
CA THR A 1012 28.86 -42.97 -11.27
C THR A 1012 28.95 -41.62 -12.01
N SER A 1013 28.93 -40.56 -11.18
CA SER A 1013 28.52 -39.17 -11.45
C SER A 1013 29.74 -38.22 -11.58
N PRO A 1014 29.57 -36.87 -11.65
CA PRO A 1014 28.77 -36.09 -12.61
C PRO A 1014 29.58 -34.91 -13.21
N ALA A 1015 29.62 -34.74 -14.54
CA ALA A 1015 30.27 -33.55 -15.14
C ALA A 1015 29.72 -33.18 -16.53
N TYR A 1016 28.88 -32.13 -16.61
CA TYR A 1016 28.58 -31.41 -17.85
C TYR A 1016 28.04 -30.00 -17.57
N SER A 1017 28.86 -28.97 -17.73
CA SER A 1017 28.41 -27.56 -17.68
C SER A 1017 29.31 -26.55 -18.46
N PRO A 1018 29.58 -26.76 -19.77
CA PRO A 1018 30.16 -25.71 -20.62
C PRO A 1018 29.05 -24.79 -21.17
N THR A 1019 28.45 -23.93 -20.33
CA THR A 1019 27.44 -22.96 -20.78
C THR A 1019 28.11 -21.76 -21.47
N SER A 1020 28.01 -21.71 -22.80
CA SER A 1020 28.39 -20.53 -23.61
C SER A 1020 27.40 -20.34 -24.75
N PRO A 1021 26.33 -19.54 -24.56
CA PRO A 1021 25.35 -19.27 -25.60
C PRO A 1021 25.94 -18.34 -26.67
N ALA A 1022 26.22 -18.87 -27.86
CA ALA A 1022 26.49 -18.07 -29.05
C ALA A 1022 25.20 -17.75 -29.81
N TYR A 1023 25.12 -16.54 -30.37
CA TYR A 1023 24.08 -16.04 -31.28
C TYR A 1023 22.63 -15.97 -30.76
N SER A 1024 22.20 -14.73 -30.45
CA SER A 1024 20.86 -14.26 -30.82
C SER A 1024 20.99 -13.21 -31.94
N PRO A 1025 20.27 -13.34 -33.07
CA PRO A 1025 20.36 -12.37 -34.17
C PRO A 1025 19.14 -11.43 -34.19
N THR A 1026 19.37 -10.12 -34.03
CA THR A 1026 18.57 -9.07 -34.72
C THR A 1026 19.22 -7.69 -34.55
N SER A 1027 19.83 -7.19 -35.62
CA SER A 1027 20.22 -5.78 -35.77
C SER A 1027 19.93 -5.38 -37.22
N PRO A 1028 19.09 -4.36 -37.48
CA PRO A 1028 18.69 -4.03 -38.84
C PRO A 1028 19.79 -3.24 -39.56
N THR A 1029 20.29 -3.80 -40.67
CA THR A 1029 21.26 -3.15 -41.56
C THR A 1029 20.60 -2.59 -42.82
N TYR A 1030 21.02 -1.39 -43.21
CA TYR A 1030 20.83 -0.73 -44.52
C TYR A 1030 19.44 -0.24 -44.96
N ASN A 1031 19.35 1.08 -45.18
CA ASN A 1031 18.92 1.68 -46.45
C ASN A 1031 19.62 3.07 -46.59
N PRO A 1032 19.66 3.73 -47.76
CA PRO A 1032 20.84 4.50 -48.17
C PRO A 1032 20.53 5.98 -48.57
N SER A 1033 21.44 6.55 -49.37
CA SER A 1033 21.25 7.77 -50.19
C SER A 1033 21.41 9.12 -49.48
N SER A 1034 22.65 9.61 -49.45
CA SER A 1034 22.95 11.05 -49.49
C SER A 1034 23.42 11.41 -50.91
N PRO A 1035 22.83 12.43 -51.58
CA PRO A 1035 23.32 12.88 -52.88
C PRO A 1035 24.63 13.68 -52.72
N ASN A 1036 25.55 13.53 -53.66
CA ASN A 1036 26.86 14.15 -53.63
C ASN A 1036 27.08 14.93 -54.93
N TYR A 1037 27.32 16.24 -54.89
CA TYR A 1037 28.14 17.03 -55.84
C TYR A 1037 28.10 18.55 -55.58
N SER A 1038 29.25 19.18 -55.37
CA SER A 1038 29.59 20.55 -55.82
C SER A 1038 31.10 20.78 -55.68
N PRO A 1039 31.83 21.32 -56.68
CA PRO A 1039 33.30 21.29 -56.67
C PRO A 1039 34.03 22.63 -56.44
N SER A 1040 35.26 22.50 -55.93
CA SER A 1040 36.49 23.26 -56.26
C SER A 1040 36.65 24.77 -55.94
N SER A 1041 37.66 25.02 -55.11
CA SER A 1041 38.71 26.07 -55.21
C SER A 1041 38.43 27.52 -54.73
N GLY A 1042 39.43 28.08 -54.04
CA GLY A 1042 39.48 29.46 -53.54
C GLY A 1042 40.49 29.60 -52.39
N SER A 1043 41.68 30.15 -52.66
CA SER A 1043 42.78 30.28 -51.68
C SER A 1043 42.79 31.62 -50.94
N TYR A 1044 43.73 31.75 -49.99
CA TYR A 1044 44.23 32.94 -49.27
C TYR A 1044 43.85 33.09 -47.79
N SER A 1045 44.90 33.39 -47.01
CA SER A 1045 44.97 33.70 -45.58
C SER A 1045 45.64 35.10 -45.45
N PRO A 1046 45.84 35.72 -44.25
CA PRO A 1046 45.68 35.19 -42.89
C PRO A 1046 45.02 36.13 -41.86
N GLY A 1047 44.86 35.61 -40.62
CA GLY A 1047 45.02 36.42 -39.40
C GLY A 1047 43.80 36.59 -38.47
N SER A 1048 43.59 35.63 -37.55
CA SER A 1048 43.19 35.85 -36.14
C SER A 1048 43.01 34.51 -35.41
N TYR A 1049 43.20 34.50 -34.08
CA TYR A 1049 43.15 33.30 -33.24
C TYR A 1049 41.72 32.88 -32.87
N SER A 1050 41.48 31.57 -32.75
CA SER A 1050 40.39 30.99 -31.94
C SER A 1050 40.71 29.53 -31.60
N PRO A 1051 40.82 29.14 -30.31
CA PRO A 1051 41.13 27.77 -29.92
C PRO A 1051 39.84 26.95 -29.68
N THR A 1052 39.59 25.95 -30.52
CA THR A 1052 38.91 24.70 -30.09
C THR A 1052 38.97 23.63 -31.19
N SER A 1053 39.55 22.48 -30.86
CA SER A 1053 39.27 21.20 -31.53
C SER A 1053 39.04 20.16 -30.43
N PRO A 1054 38.02 19.30 -30.52
CA PRO A 1054 37.60 18.45 -29.41
C PRO A 1054 38.51 17.23 -29.25
N ALA A 1055 39.42 17.29 -28.27
CA ALA A 1055 39.92 16.09 -27.60
C ALA A 1055 38.92 15.64 -26.51
N TYR A 1056 39.01 14.36 -26.11
CA TYR A 1056 38.15 13.71 -25.11
C TYR A 1056 36.68 13.49 -25.49
N SER A 1057 36.43 12.52 -26.37
CA SER A 1057 35.21 11.71 -26.38
C SER A 1057 35.50 10.32 -25.76
N PRO A 1058 35.02 10.00 -24.55
CA PRO A 1058 35.29 8.70 -23.90
C PRO A 1058 34.35 7.60 -24.43
N THR A 1059 34.57 7.16 -25.67
CA THR A 1059 33.92 5.97 -26.26
C THR A 1059 34.97 4.98 -26.74
N SER A 1060 35.59 4.27 -25.80
CA SER A 1060 36.39 3.07 -26.04
C SER A 1060 36.28 2.13 -24.83
N PRO A 1061 36.00 0.82 -25.01
CA PRO A 1061 35.70 -0.08 -23.90
C PRO A 1061 36.97 -0.57 -23.21
N ALA A 1062 37.27 -0.02 -22.03
CA ALA A 1062 38.41 -0.44 -21.19
C ALA A 1062 38.03 -0.84 -19.74
N TYR A 1063 36.80 -0.56 -19.30
CA TYR A 1063 36.33 -0.90 -17.96
C TYR A 1063 34.89 -1.46 -17.99
N SER A 1064 34.77 -2.76 -17.81
CA SER A 1064 33.51 -3.47 -17.51
C SER A 1064 33.78 -4.55 -16.45
N PRO A 1065 33.02 -4.63 -15.34
CA PRO A 1065 33.34 -5.48 -14.18
C PRO A 1065 32.98 -6.96 -14.40
N THR A 1066 33.40 -7.54 -15.52
CA THR A 1066 33.14 -8.92 -15.93
C THR A 1066 34.41 -9.54 -16.53
N SER A 1067 35.39 -9.78 -15.67
CA SER A 1067 36.62 -10.52 -16.00
C SER A 1067 37.12 -11.31 -14.79
N PRO A 1068 37.50 -12.59 -14.94
CA PRO A 1068 37.79 -13.48 -13.81
C PRO A 1068 39.19 -13.25 -13.24
N ALA A 1069 39.35 -12.19 -12.45
CA ALA A 1069 40.61 -11.82 -11.78
C ALA A 1069 40.48 -11.61 -10.26
N TYR A 1070 39.26 -11.62 -9.71
CA TYR A 1070 38.99 -11.43 -8.28
C TYR A 1070 37.94 -12.42 -7.78
N SER A 1071 38.37 -13.49 -7.11
CA SER A 1071 37.55 -14.33 -6.24
C SER A 1071 38.22 -14.44 -4.86
N PRO A 1072 37.53 -14.15 -3.74
CA PRO A 1072 38.13 -14.06 -2.41
C PRO A 1072 38.37 -15.44 -1.75
N THR A 1073 38.76 -16.44 -2.54
CA THR A 1073 38.89 -17.85 -2.15
C THR A 1073 40.19 -18.44 -2.73
N SER A 1074 41.33 -17.91 -2.28
CA SER A 1074 42.66 -18.49 -2.52
C SER A 1074 43.62 -18.12 -1.38
N PRO A 1075 44.55 -19.02 -0.97
CA PRO A 1075 45.20 -18.96 0.34
C PRO A 1075 46.41 -17.99 0.38
N ALA A 1076 46.16 -16.71 0.11
CA ALA A 1076 47.15 -15.63 0.21
C ALA A 1076 46.82 -14.61 1.34
N TYR A 1077 45.56 -14.55 1.78
CA TYR A 1077 45.10 -13.63 2.82
C TYR A 1077 44.26 -14.37 3.87
N SER A 1078 44.94 -14.83 4.93
CA SER A 1078 44.30 -15.32 6.16
C SER A 1078 44.85 -14.54 7.37
N PRO A 1079 44.03 -14.19 8.37
CA PRO A 1079 44.37 -13.19 9.39
C PRO A 1079 45.23 -13.76 10.55
N THR A 1080 46.33 -14.45 10.25
CA THR A 1080 47.21 -15.10 11.25
C THR A 1080 48.70 -15.02 10.89
N SER A 1081 49.26 -13.82 10.74
CA SER A 1081 50.70 -13.57 10.87
C SER A 1081 51.01 -12.11 11.24
N PRO A 1082 52.07 -11.82 12.02
CA PRO A 1082 52.26 -10.53 12.67
C PRO A 1082 53.01 -9.51 11.80
N ALA A 1083 52.27 -8.62 11.15
CA ALA A 1083 52.74 -7.34 10.65
C ALA A 1083 51.65 -6.28 10.89
N TYR A 1084 52.03 -5.00 11.01
CA TYR A 1084 51.14 -3.85 11.26
C TYR A 1084 50.43 -3.86 12.63
N SER A 1085 51.23 -3.76 13.69
CA SER A 1085 50.83 -3.03 14.91
C SER A 1085 51.39 -1.59 14.82
N PRO A 1086 50.62 -0.54 15.16
CA PRO A 1086 51.05 0.85 14.94
C PRO A 1086 51.96 1.35 16.07
N THR A 1087 53.24 1.58 15.79
CA THR A 1087 54.13 2.35 16.68
C THR A 1087 55.26 3.05 15.91
N SER A 1088 55.06 4.37 15.68
CA SER A 1088 56.15 5.36 15.63
C SER A 1088 57.03 5.40 14.33
N PRO A 1089 57.77 6.50 14.06
CA PRO A 1089 57.74 7.11 12.70
C PRO A 1089 59.10 7.27 11.99
N ALA A 1090 59.07 7.53 10.68
CA ALA A 1090 60.23 7.96 9.89
C ALA A 1090 59.90 8.74 8.59
N TYR A 1091 60.28 10.01 8.57
CA TYR A 1091 60.72 10.86 7.44
C TYR A 1091 59.83 11.21 6.23
N SER A 1092 59.69 12.53 6.04
CA SER A 1092 59.21 13.25 4.85
C SER A 1092 60.27 13.38 3.75
N PRO A 1093 59.90 13.71 2.50
CA PRO A 1093 60.82 14.12 1.43
C PRO A 1093 60.80 15.64 1.17
N THR A 1094 61.97 16.25 0.94
CA THR A 1094 62.11 17.67 0.53
C THR A 1094 62.91 17.81 -0.78
N ASN A 1095 62.80 18.99 -1.39
CA ASN A 1095 63.59 19.56 -2.51
C ASN A 1095 63.34 19.06 -3.96
N ALA A 1096 63.00 20.03 -4.82
CA ALA A 1096 63.15 19.99 -6.28
C ALA A 1096 64.57 20.43 -6.71
N PRO A 1097 64.91 20.39 -8.02
CA PRO A 1097 64.97 21.66 -8.76
C PRO A 1097 64.67 21.56 -10.28
N GLY A 1098 64.52 22.70 -10.98
CA GLY A 1098 64.85 22.80 -12.42
C GLY A 1098 63.85 23.47 -13.38
N GLN A 1099 63.86 24.80 -13.42
CA GLN A 1099 63.51 25.67 -14.57
C GLN A 1099 63.95 25.10 -15.95
N ASN A 1100 63.28 25.32 -17.10
CA ASN A 1100 62.88 26.61 -17.71
C ASN A 1100 62.02 26.40 -19.00
N ASP A 1101 61.39 27.48 -19.51
CA ASP A 1101 60.96 27.80 -20.91
C ASP A 1101 60.16 26.75 -21.76
N ASP A 1102 59.18 27.10 -22.60
CA ASP A 1102 58.96 28.34 -23.36
C ASP A 1102 57.45 28.56 -23.71
N SER A 1103 57.12 29.70 -24.34
CA SER A 1103 55.76 30.24 -24.54
C SER A 1103 54.89 29.62 -25.66
N LEU A 1104 53.59 29.41 -25.38
CA LEU A 1104 52.46 30.23 -25.93
C LEU A 1104 51.08 29.84 -25.37
#